data_AF-A0AAI9N2M8-F1
#
_entry.id   AF-A0AAI9N2M8-F1
#
_cell.length_a   1.000
_cell.length_b   1.000
_cell.length_c   1.000
_cell.angle_alpha   90.00
_cell.angle_beta   90.00
_cell.angle_gamma   90.00
#
_symmetry.space_group_name_H-M   'P 1'
#
loop_
_entity.id
_entity.type
_entity.pdbx_description
1 polymer ?
#
loop_
_entity_poly.entity_id
_entity_poly.type
_entity_poly.pdbx_seq_one_letter_code
_entity_poly.pdbx_strand_id
1 'polypeptide(L)'
;MKTARTPFTFLHRPSLPHRHGRLASRMAAFTRRAARRLELRSFPLLQEQFSAEEGWRACLAIALPLAAAMISGQHWLAWAVFAAFWTCLCDAPGPHTQRRRLLAGFAVAGTAVAFIGSWSASWSSHAALLAAPVMVLLSVTLTGAIQSAALLGTLLAVVAVVAAGFPHAPALAALQAASFLIGALWAWLLINLFWRIDEHTALRQAAQAALLRMLDMSRDLLAARDGQHREQQWHSEHGEHRRAVRLALERLRSMLQPHERSSGHRAQPYRRLLEACEMIFSALIALEHAAIQQLGSAAERRIVARVARIVVLRAYQRLTLPPQIPLPSNQSRPIDIRRASQLADPLMTGCLSALMQAHTLLLSDPAWAQYRAEHGSDEPDASPAAAVPPTLQPAWRTGLGRGLQQGARQAAGVAAVFYAAQVFQLGYPYWATMAVVVVLQGAARQTWTRCLERILGSLLGGALALSLLHVASGMSWVLPLVAVMLAGLAIALRLVNYTVFVVFLTMLFICVTEMLQPGVGIASARALDNLIGSAVALLAALALWPELGASPRERIALGLKANRDYLEAVVAHQPPSTLRRLQRQAGLASIDAETALHDLGGLRRHSERLSHSEMARLREVRELAGQASVAWHLDRGTRQDPATARES
;
A
#
# COMPACT_ATOMS: atom_id res chain seq x y z
N MET A 1 61.91 47.75 -21.29
CA MET A 1 61.68 46.77 -20.21
C MET A 1 60.32 46.13 -20.49
N LYS A 2 60.19 44.99 -21.19
CA LYS A 2 60.38 43.58 -20.72
C LYS A 2 59.76 43.42 -19.33
N THR A 3 58.60 42.77 -19.12
CA THR A 3 58.32 41.31 -19.27
C THR A 3 56.78 41.06 -19.31
N ALA A 4 56.26 40.39 -20.35
CA ALA A 4 55.87 38.98 -20.42
C ALA A 4 54.39 38.66 -20.07
N ARG A 5 53.58 38.42 -21.12
CA ARG A 5 52.36 37.61 -21.11
C ARG A 5 52.73 36.12 -20.98
N THR A 6 52.03 35.34 -20.17
CA THR A 6 51.38 34.06 -20.54
C THR A 6 50.63 33.40 -19.36
N PRO A 7 49.66 32.50 -19.62
CA PRO A 7 48.52 32.16 -18.76
C PRO A 7 48.51 30.69 -18.28
N PHE A 8 48.04 30.39 -17.08
CA PHE A 8 47.66 29.03 -16.60
C PHE A 8 46.87 29.25 -15.27
N THR A 9 45.85 28.52 -14.83
CA THR A 9 45.63 27.05 -14.87
C THR A 9 44.19 26.73 -14.41
N PHE A 10 43.49 25.92 -15.20
CA PHE A 10 42.54 24.84 -14.86
C PHE A 10 41.32 25.04 -13.92
N LEU A 11 40.17 24.97 -14.59
CA LEU A 11 38.87 24.41 -14.17
C LEU A 11 38.97 23.26 -13.16
N HIS A 12 38.58 23.50 -11.91
CA HIS A 12 38.19 22.44 -10.99
C HIS A 12 36.72 22.07 -11.26
N ARG A 13 36.49 21.09 -12.13
CA ARG A 13 35.22 20.34 -12.17
C ARG A 13 35.10 19.56 -10.85
N PRO A 14 33.99 19.63 -10.11
CA PRO A 14 33.75 18.68 -9.04
C PRO A 14 33.47 17.30 -9.68
N SER A 15 34.36 16.35 -9.44
CA SER A 15 34.24 14.95 -9.80
C SER A 15 33.15 14.28 -8.96
N LEU A 16 31.90 14.34 -9.43
CA LEU A 16 30.82 13.50 -8.93
C LEU A 16 31.10 12.02 -9.29
N PRO A 17 30.84 11.05 -8.39
CA PRO A 17 31.03 9.62 -8.66
C PRO A 17 29.96 9.13 -9.66
N HIS A 18 30.23 9.28 -10.96
CA HIS A 18 29.22 9.18 -12.02
C HIS A 18 28.94 7.76 -12.55
N ARG A 19 29.68 6.72 -12.14
CA ARG A 19 29.47 5.34 -12.63
C ARG A 19 28.52 4.50 -11.77
N HIS A 20 28.64 4.53 -10.44
CA HIS A 20 27.76 3.74 -9.55
C HIS A 20 26.31 4.25 -9.51
N GLY A 21 26.08 5.56 -9.57
CA GLY A 21 24.73 6.13 -9.58
C GLY A 21 23.91 5.85 -10.86
N ARG A 22 24.56 5.63 -12.01
CA ARG A 22 23.87 5.31 -13.27
C ARG A 22 23.36 3.87 -13.31
N LEU A 23 24.10 2.94 -12.71
CA LEU A 23 23.69 1.53 -12.59
C LEU A 23 22.53 1.40 -11.60
N ALA A 24 22.65 2.02 -10.42
CA ALA A 24 21.58 2.06 -9.42
C ALA A 24 20.30 2.71 -9.96
N SER A 25 20.41 3.83 -10.69
CA SER A 25 19.23 4.50 -11.29
C SER A 25 18.62 3.72 -12.45
N ARG A 26 19.42 2.99 -13.25
CA ARG A 26 18.93 2.10 -14.30
C ARG A 26 18.23 0.86 -13.72
N MET A 27 18.82 0.24 -12.70
CA MET A 27 18.20 -0.88 -11.99
C MET A 27 16.89 -0.44 -11.33
N ALA A 28 16.87 0.70 -10.64
CA ALA A 28 15.65 1.25 -10.05
C ALA A 28 14.58 1.57 -11.12
N ALA A 29 14.97 2.05 -12.31
CA ALA A 29 14.02 2.29 -13.39
C ALA A 29 13.49 0.99 -14.03
N PHE A 30 14.32 -0.06 -14.09
CA PHE A 30 13.92 -1.38 -14.55
C PHE A 30 12.98 -2.06 -13.55
N THR A 31 13.33 -2.05 -12.26
CA THR A 31 12.48 -2.62 -11.20
C THR A 31 11.14 -1.89 -11.11
N ARG A 32 11.10 -0.56 -11.26
CA ARG A 32 9.83 0.19 -11.36
C ARG A 32 9.00 -0.19 -12.59
N ARG A 33 9.63 -0.52 -13.73
CA ARG A 33 8.91 -1.04 -14.91
C ARG A 33 8.37 -2.45 -14.69
N ALA A 34 9.15 -3.32 -14.07
CA ALA A 34 8.71 -4.66 -13.71
C ALA A 34 7.56 -4.62 -12.68
N ALA A 35 7.67 -3.77 -11.65
CA ALA A 35 6.64 -3.55 -10.65
C ALA A 35 5.31 -3.07 -11.25
N ARG A 36 5.35 -2.11 -12.20
CA ARG A 36 4.17 -1.67 -12.96
C ARG A 36 3.47 -2.79 -13.71
N ARG A 37 4.24 -3.66 -14.39
CA ARG A 37 3.69 -4.80 -15.14
C ARG A 37 3.14 -5.90 -14.22
N LEU A 38 3.70 -6.07 -13.03
CA LEU A 38 3.27 -7.07 -12.05
C LEU A 38 2.03 -6.62 -11.24
N GLU A 39 1.84 -5.31 -11.06
CA GLU A 39 0.61 -4.72 -10.46
C GLU A 39 -0.66 -5.11 -11.26
N LEU A 40 -0.54 -5.34 -12.58
CA LEU A 40 -1.61 -5.85 -13.44
C LEU A 40 -1.88 -7.36 -13.27
N ARG A 41 -0.86 -8.13 -12.88
CA ARG A 41 -0.92 -9.59 -12.77
C ARG A 41 -1.15 -10.07 -11.34
N SER A 42 -1.73 -9.24 -10.48
CA SER A 42 -2.06 -9.54 -9.09
C SER A 42 -0.88 -9.79 -8.13
N PHE A 43 0.36 -9.44 -8.51
CA PHE A 43 1.52 -9.48 -7.61
C PHE A 43 2.08 -8.05 -7.43
N PRO A 44 1.52 -7.24 -6.52
CA PRO A 44 2.02 -5.88 -6.31
C PRO A 44 3.47 -5.91 -5.79
N LEU A 45 4.33 -5.09 -6.39
CA LEU A 45 5.68 -4.83 -5.91
C LEU A 45 5.79 -3.35 -5.53
N LEU A 46 5.76 -3.08 -4.24
CA LEU A 46 5.66 -1.74 -3.68
C LEU A 46 6.98 -1.41 -2.97
N GLN A 47 8.02 -1.21 -3.78
CA GLN A 47 9.38 -0.99 -3.28
C GLN A 47 9.47 0.18 -2.30
N GLU A 48 8.61 1.18 -2.48
CA GLU A 48 8.47 2.34 -1.59
C GLU A 48 8.09 1.99 -0.15
N GLN A 49 7.51 0.81 0.11
CA GLN A 49 7.07 0.39 1.45
C GLN A 49 8.14 -0.44 2.19
N PHE A 50 9.35 -0.55 1.64
CA PHE A 50 10.46 -1.19 2.32
C PHE A 50 10.88 -0.38 3.56
N SER A 51 11.01 -1.06 4.70
CA SER A 51 11.43 -0.41 5.95
C SER A 51 12.51 -1.22 6.66
N ALA A 52 13.77 -0.84 6.43
CA ALA A 52 14.91 -1.44 7.11
C ALA A 52 14.86 -1.21 8.64
N GLU A 53 14.37 -0.05 9.08
CA GLU A 53 14.22 0.27 10.50
C GLU A 53 13.22 -0.66 11.20
N GLU A 54 12.07 -0.95 10.56
CA GLU A 54 11.12 -1.93 11.10
C GLU A 54 11.74 -3.33 11.16
N GLY A 55 12.54 -3.70 10.16
CA GLY A 55 13.25 -4.98 10.12
C GLY A 55 14.27 -5.14 11.25
N TRP A 56 15.15 -4.15 11.45
CA TRP A 56 16.14 -4.20 12.53
C TRP A 56 15.50 -4.21 13.91
N ARG A 57 14.43 -3.46 14.09
CA ARG A 57 13.65 -3.48 15.33
C ARG A 57 13.01 -4.84 15.56
N ALA A 58 12.52 -5.51 14.52
CA ALA A 58 12.00 -6.88 14.62
C ALA A 58 13.10 -7.89 14.95
N CYS A 59 14.32 -7.74 14.42
CA CYS A 59 15.47 -8.55 14.81
C CYS A 59 15.67 -8.47 16.33
N LEU A 60 15.74 -7.26 16.90
CA LEU A 60 15.89 -7.08 18.35
C LEU A 60 14.69 -7.59 19.16
N ALA A 61 13.47 -7.41 18.65
CA ALA A 61 12.26 -7.89 19.31
C ALA A 61 12.29 -9.41 19.52
N ILE A 62 12.91 -10.14 18.60
CA ILE A 62 12.91 -11.61 18.56
C ILE A 62 14.18 -12.20 19.15
N ALA A 63 15.33 -11.53 18.99
CA ALA A 63 16.62 -11.99 19.49
C ALA A 63 16.59 -12.27 20.99
N LEU A 64 16.00 -11.37 21.80
CA LEU A 64 15.99 -11.52 23.25
C LEU A 64 15.12 -12.71 23.72
N PRO A 65 13.83 -12.83 23.34
CA PRO A 65 13.02 -14.00 23.70
C PRO A 65 13.60 -15.32 23.15
N LEU A 66 14.18 -15.31 21.94
CA LEU A 66 14.74 -16.51 21.34
C LEU A 66 16.00 -16.96 22.10
N ALA A 67 16.91 -16.04 22.42
CA ALA A 67 18.08 -16.35 23.24
C ALA A 67 17.67 -16.88 24.62
N ALA A 68 16.68 -16.26 25.26
CA ALA A 68 16.15 -16.74 26.55
C ALA A 68 15.57 -18.15 26.45
N ALA A 69 14.79 -18.45 25.40
CA ALA A 69 14.24 -19.78 25.16
C ALA A 69 15.34 -20.83 24.97
N MET A 70 16.40 -20.49 24.23
CA MET A 70 17.51 -21.40 23.98
C MET A 70 18.40 -21.65 25.19
N ILE A 71 18.75 -20.59 25.93
CA ILE A 71 19.62 -20.69 27.10
C ILE A 71 18.93 -21.48 28.22
N SER A 72 17.63 -21.25 28.42
CA SER A 72 16.86 -21.94 29.46
C SER A 72 16.47 -23.38 29.07
N GLY A 73 16.47 -23.71 27.78
CA GLY A 73 15.96 -24.99 27.26
C GLY A 73 14.45 -25.18 27.45
N GLN A 74 13.71 -24.12 27.81
CA GLN A 74 12.29 -24.22 28.15
C GLN A 74 11.41 -23.92 26.93
N HIS A 75 10.79 -24.97 26.37
CA HIS A 75 9.97 -24.87 25.16
C HIS A 75 8.75 -23.94 25.26
N TRP A 76 8.22 -23.71 26.47
CA TRP A 76 7.08 -22.79 26.66
C TRP A 76 7.45 -21.31 26.40
N LEU A 77 8.74 -20.94 26.43
CA LEU A 77 9.22 -19.62 26.03
C LEU A 77 9.13 -19.37 24.52
N ALA A 78 8.86 -20.40 23.71
CA ALA A 78 8.52 -20.26 22.30
C ALA A 78 7.38 -19.26 22.05
N TRP A 79 6.39 -19.23 22.96
CA TRP A 79 5.27 -18.30 22.89
C TRP A 79 5.69 -16.85 22.99
N ALA A 80 6.73 -16.52 23.77
CA ALA A 80 7.28 -15.18 23.82
C ALA A 80 7.90 -14.76 22.47
N VAL A 81 8.58 -15.69 21.79
CA VAL A 81 9.15 -15.46 20.44
C VAL A 81 8.05 -15.15 19.42
N PHE A 82 7.02 -16.00 19.36
CA PHE A 82 5.90 -15.80 18.43
C PHE A 82 5.09 -14.54 18.76
N ALA A 83 4.85 -14.27 20.04
CA ALA A 83 4.14 -13.07 20.48
C ALA A 83 4.90 -11.78 20.12
N ALA A 84 6.23 -11.77 20.29
CA ALA A 84 7.06 -10.64 19.89
C ALA A 84 6.96 -10.40 18.37
N PHE A 85 7.11 -11.46 17.56
CA PHE A 85 6.98 -11.38 16.10
C PHE A 85 5.58 -10.91 15.66
N TRP A 86 4.50 -11.48 16.21
CA TRP A 86 3.14 -11.07 15.87
C TRP A 86 2.82 -9.65 16.36
N THR A 87 3.42 -9.19 17.46
CA THR A 87 3.30 -7.79 17.90
C THR A 87 3.97 -6.85 16.89
N CYS A 88 5.14 -7.21 16.36
CA CYS A 88 5.75 -6.46 15.24
C CYS A 88 4.87 -6.50 13.98
N LEU A 89 4.21 -7.62 13.69
CA LEU A 89 3.30 -7.74 12.56
C LEU A 89 2.03 -6.89 12.74
N CYS A 90 1.55 -6.75 13.99
CA CYS A 90 0.41 -5.91 14.36
C CYS A 90 0.72 -4.40 14.25
N ASP A 91 1.99 -4.00 14.15
CA ASP A 91 2.40 -2.61 13.99
C ASP A 91 2.11 -2.12 12.56
N ALA A 92 0.91 -1.57 12.37
CA ALA A 92 0.50 -0.97 11.11
C ALA A 92 0.94 0.51 11.03
N PRO A 93 1.35 1.02 9.84
CA PRO A 93 1.63 2.44 9.66
C PRO A 93 0.44 3.31 10.05
N GLY A 94 0.68 4.35 10.86
CA GLY A 94 -0.36 5.25 11.32
C GLY A 94 0.09 6.11 12.50
N PRO A 95 -0.81 6.95 13.04
CA PRO A 95 -0.52 7.81 14.19
C PRO A 95 -0.06 7.01 15.41
N HIS A 96 0.88 7.55 16.18
CA HIS A 96 1.41 6.86 17.36
C HIS A 96 0.35 6.46 18.37
N THR A 97 -0.69 7.28 18.57
CA THR A 97 -1.79 6.98 19.51
C THR A 97 -2.59 5.76 19.08
N GLN A 98 -2.90 5.65 17.79
CA GLN A 98 -3.60 4.49 17.22
C GLN A 98 -2.73 3.24 17.31
N ARG A 99 -1.45 3.32 16.93
CA ARG A 99 -0.48 2.22 17.01
C ARG A 99 -0.37 1.67 18.44
N ARG A 100 -0.18 2.57 19.42
CA ARG A 100 -0.11 2.19 20.86
C ARG A 100 -1.34 1.44 21.33
N ARG A 101 -2.54 1.90 20.95
CA ARG A 101 -3.82 1.25 21.31
C ARG A 101 -3.97 -0.12 20.67
N LEU A 102 -3.65 -0.26 19.38
CA LEU A 102 -3.74 -1.54 18.68
C LEU A 102 -2.74 -2.57 19.24
N LEU A 103 -1.50 -2.16 19.52
CA LEU A 103 -0.48 -3.04 20.08
C LEU A 103 -0.79 -3.43 21.53
N ALA A 104 -1.28 -2.49 22.36
CA ALA A 104 -1.72 -2.81 23.72
C ALA A 104 -2.94 -3.74 23.70
N GLY A 105 -3.89 -3.49 22.80
CA GLY A 105 -5.04 -4.37 22.56
C GLY A 105 -4.61 -5.76 22.13
N PHE A 106 -3.61 -5.89 21.25
CA PHE A 106 -3.05 -7.19 20.86
C PHE A 106 -2.38 -7.90 22.02
N ALA A 107 -1.58 -7.22 22.85
CA ALA A 107 -0.94 -7.82 24.00
C ALA A 107 -1.98 -8.37 24.99
N VAL A 108 -2.97 -7.55 25.38
CA VAL A 108 -3.99 -7.95 26.37
C VAL A 108 -4.95 -8.99 25.81
N ALA A 109 -5.58 -8.72 24.66
CA ALA A 109 -6.55 -9.65 24.07
C ALA A 109 -5.86 -10.92 23.57
N GLY A 110 -4.65 -10.83 23.03
CA GLY A 110 -3.86 -11.97 22.59
C GLY A 110 -3.50 -12.90 23.75
N THR A 111 -3.12 -12.37 24.91
CA THR A 111 -2.90 -13.17 26.14
C THR A 111 -4.17 -13.90 26.57
N ALA A 112 -5.32 -13.21 26.58
CA ALA A 112 -6.60 -13.84 26.92
C ALA A 112 -6.99 -14.94 25.90
N VAL A 113 -6.83 -14.65 24.61
CA VAL A 113 -7.11 -15.61 23.53
C VAL A 113 -6.17 -16.82 23.60
N ALA A 114 -4.88 -16.61 23.91
CA ALA A 114 -3.91 -17.68 24.07
C ALA A 114 -4.26 -18.60 25.25
N PHE A 115 -4.70 -18.03 26.37
CA PHE A 115 -5.17 -18.80 27.53
C PHE A 115 -6.46 -19.57 27.21
N ILE A 116 -7.51 -18.86 26.78
CA ILE A 116 -8.84 -19.44 26.55
C ILE A 116 -8.78 -20.48 25.44
N GLY A 117 -8.05 -20.23 24.36
CA GLY A 117 -7.92 -21.16 23.23
C GLY A 117 -7.26 -22.48 23.64
N SER A 118 -6.18 -22.43 24.41
CA SER A 118 -5.47 -23.62 24.89
C SER A 118 -6.28 -24.38 25.96
N TRP A 119 -6.87 -23.66 26.91
CA TRP A 119 -7.65 -24.28 28.00
C TRP A 119 -8.95 -24.89 27.51
N SER A 120 -9.73 -24.19 26.68
CA SER A 120 -10.99 -24.73 26.15
C SER A 120 -10.76 -25.92 25.22
N ALA A 121 -9.67 -25.92 24.44
CA ALA A 121 -9.28 -27.07 23.64
C ALA A 121 -8.87 -28.29 24.48
N SER A 122 -8.53 -28.11 25.76
CA SER A 122 -8.14 -29.21 26.66
C SER A 122 -9.33 -29.95 27.28
N TRP A 123 -10.56 -29.49 27.10
CA TRP A 123 -11.74 -30.10 27.74
C TRP A 123 -12.08 -31.48 27.19
N SER A 124 -11.79 -31.71 25.91
CA SER A 124 -11.92 -33.02 25.27
C SER A 124 -11.03 -33.10 24.04
N SER A 125 -10.78 -34.30 23.54
CA SER A 125 -9.99 -34.52 22.30
C SER A 125 -10.59 -33.81 21.07
N HIS A 126 -11.89 -33.53 21.11
CA HIS A 126 -12.62 -32.89 20.02
C HIS A 126 -12.98 -31.42 20.31
N ALA A 127 -12.66 -30.90 21.51
CA ALA A 127 -13.06 -29.54 21.92
C ALA A 127 -12.50 -28.46 21.01
N ALA A 128 -11.31 -28.67 20.43
CA ALA A 128 -10.69 -27.78 19.46
C ALA A 128 -11.56 -27.52 18.21
N LEU A 129 -12.42 -28.48 17.80
CA LEU A 129 -13.35 -28.33 16.68
C LEU A 129 -14.36 -27.19 16.90
N LEU A 130 -14.71 -26.91 18.16
CA LEU A 130 -15.65 -25.86 18.52
C LEU A 130 -14.92 -24.61 19.02
N ALA A 131 -13.93 -24.79 19.90
CA ALA A 131 -13.20 -23.70 20.53
C ALA A 131 -12.52 -22.78 19.50
N ALA A 132 -11.81 -23.35 18.51
CA ALA A 132 -11.07 -22.54 17.56
C ALA A 132 -11.99 -21.72 16.63
N PRO A 133 -13.02 -22.29 15.98
CA PRO A 133 -13.98 -21.50 15.18
C PRO A 133 -14.70 -20.41 15.99
N VAL A 134 -15.15 -20.71 17.21
CA VAL A 134 -15.84 -19.72 18.07
C VAL A 134 -14.90 -18.56 18.40
N MET A 135 -13.65 -18.85 18.76
CA MET A 135 -12.67 -17.80 19.08
C MET A 135 -12.29 -16.96 17.85
N VAL A 136 -12.21 -17.56 16.67
CA VAL A 136 -12.02 -16.84 15.39
C VAL A 136 -13.21 -15.93 15.11
N LEU A 137 -14.44 -16.46 15.22
CA LEU A 137 -15.67 -15.69 15.05
C LEU A 137 -15.69 -14.47 15.98
N LEU A 138 -15.45 -14.67 17.28
CA LEU A 138 -15.43 -13.60 18.27
C LEU A 138 -14.33 -12.58 17.98
N SER A 139 -13.10 -13.03 17.72
CA SER A 139 -11.96 -12.15 17.46
C SER A 139 -12.20 -11.24 16.27
N VAL A 140 -12.67 -11.79 15.15
CA VAL A 140 -12.93 -11.04 13.91
C VAL A 140 -14.16 -10.15 14.03
N THR A 141 -15.22 -10.63 14.68
CA THR A 141 -16.45 -9.84 14.87
C THR A 141 -16.21 -8.63 15.76
N LEU A 142 -15.62 -8.84 16.94
CA LEU A 142 -15.39 -7.78 17.93
C LEU A 142 -14.43 -6.71 17.40
N THR A 143 -13.36 -7.12 16.70
CA THR A 143 -12.42 -6.17 16.09
C THR A 143 -12.99 -5.49 14.85
N GLY A 144 -13.98 -6.08 14.17
CA GLY A 144 -14.71 -5.45 13.07
C GLY A 144 -15.44 -4.16 13.46
N ALA A 145 -15.77 -3.99 14.74
CA ALA A 145 -16.33 -2.74 15.28
C ALA A 145 -15.29 -1.62 15.40
N ILE A 146 -14.00 -1.96 15.45
CA ILE A 146 -12.91 -1.02 15.68
C ILE A 146 -12.31 -0.59 14.34
N GLN A 147 -12.28 0.71 14.09
CA GLN A 147 -11.68 1.24 12.86
C GLN A 147 -10.20 0.88 12.75
N SER A 148 -9.77 0.40 11.58
CA SER A 148 -8.39 0.00 11.28
C SER A 148 -7.85 -1.18 12.12
N ALA A 149 -8.71 -1.96 12.77
CA ALA A 149 -8.33 -3.13 13.56
C ALA A 149 -8.44 -4.47 12.80
N ALA A 150 -8.62 -4.46 11.48
CA ALA A 150 -8.75 -5.69 10.69
C ALA A 150 -7.53 -6.63 10.85
N LEU A 151 -6.31 -6.06 10.85
CA LEU A 151 -5.08 -6.83 11.08
C LEU A 151 -5.01 -7.37 12.52
N LEU A 152 -5.44 -6.58 13.51
CA LEU A 152 -5.54 -7.02 14.90
C LEU A 152 -6.47 -8.23 15.01
N GLY A 153 -7.67 -8.17 14.42
CA GLY A 153 -8.62 -9.28 14.39
C GLY A 153 -8.06 -10.53 13.75
N THR A 154 -7.38 -10.38 12.61
CA THR A 154 -6.72 -11.48 11.90
C THR A 154 -5.64 -12.12 12.78
N LEU A 155 -4.80 -11.32 13.44
CA LEU A 155 -3.73 -11.84 14.30
C LEU A 155 -4.28 -12.50 15.57
N LEU A 156 -5.34 -11.95 16.19
CA LEU A 156 -6.02 -12.60 17.30
C LEU A 156 -6.64 -13.93 16.89
N ALA A 157 -7.24 -14.01 15.70
CA ALA A 157 -7.72 -15.27 15.14
C ALA A 157 -6.58 -16.27 14.87
N VAL A 158 -5.40 -15.80 14.45
CA VAL A 158 -4.20 -16.65 14.35
C VAL A 158 -3.77 -17.17 15.73
N VAL A 159 -3.72 -16.30 16.75
CA VAL A 159 -3.42 -16.72 18.13
C VAL A 159 -4.42 -17.76 18.61
N ALA A 160 -5.72 -17.58 18.31
CA ALA A 160 -6.77 -18.52 18.69
C ALA A 160 -6.56 -19.92 18.12
N VAL A 161 -6.35 -20.04 16.80
CA VAL A 161 -6.19 -21.35 16.16
C VAL A 161 -4.87 -22.03 16.53
N VAL A 162 -3.81 -21.25 16.75
CA VAL A 162 -2.53 -21.80 17.24
C VAL A 162 -2.68 -22.28 18.68
N ALA A 163 -3.28 -21.48 19.57
CA ALA A 163 -3.48 -21.87 20.96
C ALA A 163 -4.37 -23.12 21.10
N ALA A 164 -5.42 -23.23 20.28
CA ALA A 164 -6.26 -24.43 20.24
C ALA A 164 -5.52 -25.68 19.74
N GLY A 165 -4.42 -25.51 19.01
CA GLY A 165 -3.52 -26.60 18.60
C GLY A 165 -2.63 -27.13 19.72
N PHE A 166 -2.53 -26.42 20.84
CA PHE A 166 -1.75 -26.82 22.02
C PHE A 166 -2.67 -26.91 23.24
N PRO A 167 -3.50 -27.97 23.35
CA PRO A 167 -4.45 -28.11 24.45
C PRO A 167 -3.71 -28.37 25.77
N HIS A 168 -3.90 -27.48 26.74
CA HIS A 168 -3.23 -27.56 28.04
C HIS A 168 -4.21 -27.38 29.20
N ALA A 169 -3.93 -28.07 30.30
CA ALA A 169 -4.56 -27.81 31.60
C ALA A 169 -4.36 -26.34 32.02
N PRO A 170 -5.24 -25.76 32.87
CA PRO A 170 -5.27 -24.33 33.14
C PRO A 170 -3.92 -23.75 33.62
N ALA A 171 -3.15 -24.48 34.42
CA ALA A 171 -1.84 -24.01 34.89
C ALA A 171 -0.82 -23.83 33.73
N LEU A 172 -0.74 -24.80 32.82
CA LEU A 172 0.14 -24.74 31.65
C LEU A 172 -0.36 -23.73 30.61
N ALA A 173 -1.69 -23.64 30.42
CA ALA A 173 -2.30 -22.60 29.58
C ALA A 173 -1.98 -21.19 30.12
N ALA A 174 -1.98 -21.01 31.46
CA ALA A 174 -1.60 -19.75 32.10
C ALA A 174 -0.11 -19.44 31.88
N LEU A 175 0.77 -20.44 31.99
CA LEU A 175 2.20 -20.27 31.72
C LEU A 175 2.47 -19.86 30.26
N GLN A 176 1.79 -20.51 29.31
CA GLN A 176 1.81 -20.14 27.90
C GLN A 176 1.32 -18.69 27.68
N ALA A 177 0.21 -18.31 28.31
CA ALA A 177 -0.34 -16.96 28.19
C ALA A 177 0.58 -15.90 28.82
N ALA A 178 1.24 -16.21 29.94
CA ALA A 178 2.24 -15.36 30.56
C ALA A 178 3.47 -15.18 29.66
N SER A 179 3.96 -16.27 29.03
CA SER A 179 5.03 -16.24 28.03
C SER A 179 4.66 -15.34 26.84
N PHE A 180 3.45 -15.51 26.30
CA PHE A 180 2.92 -14.63 25.26
C PHE A 180 2.91 -13.17 25.70
N LEU A 181 2.41 -12.88 26.90
CA LEU A 181 2.35 -11.52 27.44
C LEU A 181 3.74 -10.89 27.55
N ILE A 182 4.72 -11.64 28.06
CA ILE A 182 6.11 -11.16 28.18
C ILE A 182 6.68 -10.79 26.82
N GLY A 183 6.53 -11.66 25.82
CA GLY A 183 7.00 -11.39 24.45
C GLY A 183 6.30 -10.20 23.79
N ALA A 184 4.97 -10.11 23.94
CA ALA A 184 4.19 -9.01 23.41
C ALA A 184 4.51 -7.68 24.11
N LEU A 185 4.67 -7.68 25.44
CA LEU A 185 5.03 -6.51 26.22
C LEU A 185 6.44 -6.03 25.89
N TRP A 186 7.40 -6.95 25.72
CA TRP A 186 8.75 -6.63 25.27
C TRP A 186 8.73 -5.91 23.92
N ALA A 187 8.06 -6.49 22.92
CA ALA A 187 7.92 -5.85 21.61
C ALA A 187 7.17 -4.51 21.69
N TRP A 188 6.14 -4.41 22.53
CA TRP A 188 5.42 -3.16 22.77
C TRP A 188 6.31 -2.07 23.35
N LEU A 189 7.13 -2.40 24.36
CA LEU A 189 8.10 -1.47 24.96
C LEU A 189 9.15 -1.04 23.94
N LEU A 190 9.68 -1.99 23.17
CA LEU A 190 10.64 -1.70 22.12
C LEU A 190 10.06 -0.74 21.06
N ILE A 191 8.83 -0.98 20.60
CA ILE A 191 8.17 -0.18 19.56
C ILE A 191 7.82 1.23 20.04
N ASN A 192 7.38 1.36 21.31
CA ASN A 192 6.78 2.60 21.82
C ASN A 192 7.71 3.44 22.69
N LEU A 193 8.73 2.84 23.30
CA LEU A 193 9.65 3.53 24.19
C LEU A 193 11.06 3.58 23.60
N PHE A 194 11.68 2.43 23.34
CA PHE A 194 13.10 2.36 23.01
C PHE A 194 13.44 2.68 21.55
N TRP A 195 12.58 2.29 20.60
CA TRP A 195 12.82 2.45 19.16
C TRP A 195 11.55 2.92 18.44
N ARG A 196 11.28 4.22 18.58
CA ARG A 196 10.14 4.90 17.96
C ARG A 196 10.48 5.32 16.54
N ILE A 197 9.79 4.73 15.56
CA ILE A 197 9.87 5.11 14.15
C ILE A 197 8.89 6.26 13.87
N ASP A 198 9.35 7.29 13.15
CA ASP A 198 8.57 8.47 12.74
C ASP A 198 7.25 8.07 12.05
N GLU A 199 6.13 8.56 12.59
CA GLU A 199 4.78 8.31 12.07
C GLU A 199 4.59 8.82 10.63
N HIS A 200 5.38 9.81 10.21
CA HIS A 200 5.28 10.40 8.88
C HIS A 200 6.10 9.67 7.80
N THR A 201 6.94 8.70 8.15
CA THR A 201 7.79 7.98 7.17
C THR A 201 6.96 7.31 6.08
N ALA A 202 5.87 6.63 6.45
CA ALA A 202 4.99 5.96 5.48
C ALA A 202 4.27 6.96 4.56
N LEU A 203 3.86 8.13 5.09
CA LEU A 203 3.28 9.22 4.29
C LEU A 203 4.30 9.78 3.30
N ARG A 204 5.54 9.99 3.74
CA ARG A 204 6.65 10.44 2.90
C ARG A 204 6.93 9.46 1.78
N GLN A 205 7.01 8.16 2.08
CA GLN A 205 7.20 7.09 1.09
C GLN A 205 6.06 7.04 0.07
N ALA A 206 4.80 7.10 0.51
CA ALA A 206 3.63 7.11 -0.38
C ALA A 206 3.60 8.35 -1.29
N ALA A 207 3.97 9.52 -0.77
CA ALA A 207 4.06 10.73 -1.56
C ALA A 207 5.22 10.70 -2.57
N GLN A 208 6.40 10.21 -2.18
CA GLN A 208 7.53 9.98 -3.09
C GLN A 208 7.12 9.04 -4.23
N ALA A 209 6.41 7.97 -3.91
CA ALA A 209 5.92 6.98 -4.86
C ALA A 209 4.98 7.58 -5.91
N ALA A 210 4.09 8.50 -5.52
CA ALA A 210 3.21 9.21 -6.46
C ALA A 210 4.01 10.16 -7.37
N LEU A 211 4.94 10.94 -6.80
CA LEU A 211 5.80 11.86 -7.53
C LEU A 211 6.70 11.14 -8.55
N LEU A 212 7.33 10.03 -8.16
CA LEU A 212 8.18 9.24 -9.06
C LEU A 212 7.40 8.67 -10.26
N ARG A 213 6.15 8.23 -10.05
CA ARG A 213 5.27 7.75 -11.14
C ARG A 213 4.88 8.90 -12.08
N MET A 214 4.63 10.11 -11.56
CA MET A 214 4.42 11.30 -12.39
C MET A 214 5.68 11.73 -13.14
N LEU A 215 6.87 11.56 -12.56
CA LEU A 215 8.14 11.78 -13.28
C LEU A 215 8.30 10.83 -14.45
N ASP A 216 7.97 9.55 -14.27
CA ASP A 216 7.99 8.57 -15.35
C ASP A 216 6.98 8.95 -16.46
N MET A 217 5.75 9.32 -16.11
CA MET A 217 4.74 9.81 -17.07
C MET A 217 5.22 11.05 -17.84
N SER A 218 5.74 12.07 -17.15
CA SER A 218 6.26 13.29 -17.80
C SER A 218 7.49 13.05 -18.68
N ARG A 219 8.30 12.03 -18.34
CA ARG A 219 9.46 11.64 -19.14
C ARG A 219 9.03 11.02 -20.47
N ASP A 220 8.05 10.13 -20.43
CA ASP A 220 7.59 9.42 -21.62
C ASP A 220 6.87 10.38 -22.57
N LEU A 221 6.10 11.35 -22.04
CA LEU A 221 5.54 12.47 -22.82
C LEU A 221 6.60 13.32 -23.53
N LEU A 222 7.77 13.52 -22.93
CA LEU A 222 8.87 14.28 -23.55
C LEU A 222 9.70 13.45 -24.54
N ALA A 223 9.68 12.12 -24.42
CA ALA A 223 10.37 11.21 -25.32
C ALA A 223 9.55 10.89 -26.59
N ALA A 224 8.23 11.03 -26.50
CA ALA A 224 7.27 10.88 -27.59
C ALA A 224 7.63 11.76 -28.81
N ARG A 225 7.68 11.17 -30.01
CA ARG A 225 7.77 11.92 -31.27
C ARG A 225 6.36 12.18 -31.82
N ASP A 226 6.12 13.41 -32.27
CA ASP A 226 4.85 13.76 -32.91
C ASP A 226 4.61 12.87 -34.14
N GLY A 227 3.42 12.28 -34.24
CA GLY A 227 3.00 11.45 -35.37
C GLY A 227 3.18 9.93 -35.22
N GLN A 228 3.87 9.43 -34.19
CA GLN A 228 4.03 7.97 -33.93
C GLN A 228 2.82 7.31 -33.22
N HIS A 229 1.71 8.02 -33.00
CA HIS A 229 0.72 7.69 -31.97
C HIS A 229 -0.49 6.82 -32.40
N ARG A 230 -0.38 6.01 -33.47
CA ARG A 230 -1.51 5.21 -33.98
C ARG A 230 -1.51 3.71 -33.61
N GLU A 231 -0.54 3.21 -32.85
CA GLU A 231 -0.49 1.78 -32.49
C GLU A 231 -1.19 1.44 -31.16
N GLN A 232 -1.80 0.25 -31.10
CA GLN A 232 -2.46 -0.31 -29.91
C GLN A 232 -1.53 -0.38 -28.68
N GLN A 233 -0.21 -0.51 -28.88
CA GLN A 233 0.80 -0.50 -27.81
C GLN A 233 0.85 0.86 -27.07
N TRP A 234 0.67 1.97 -27.77
CA TRP A 234 0.66 3.31 -27.16
C TRP A 234 -0.51 3.43 -26.17
N HIS A 235 -1.72 3.01 -26.55
CA HIS A 235 -2.88 3.08 -25.66
C HIS A 235 -2.75 2.20 -24.40
N SER A 236 -2.00 1.10 -24.44
CA SER A 236 -1.74 0.29 -23.24
C SER A 236 -0.79 0.97 -22.27
N GLU A 237 0.33 1.55 -22.73
CA GLU A 237 1.34 2.15 -21.86
C GLU A 237 0.84 3.40 -21.11
N HIS A 238 -0.04 4.20 -21.74
CA HIS A 238 -0.62 5.40 -21.11
C HIS A 238 -1.68 5.04 -20.06
N GLY A 239 -2.48 4.01 -20.32
CA GLY A 239 -3.41 3.44 -19.33
C GLY A 239 -2.67 2.96 -18.08
N GLU A 240 -1.48 2.37 -18.24
CA GLU A 240 -0.62 1.96 -17.12
C GLU A 240 -0.16 3.16 -16.27
N HIS A 241 0.31 4.25 -16.88
CA HIS A 241 0.75 5.44 -16.14
C HIS A 241 -0.39 6.09 -15.36
N ARG A 242 -1.55 6.33 -16.00
CA ARG A 242 -2.72 6.93 -15.34
C ARG A 242 -3.16 6.10 -14.14
N ARG A 243 -3.23 4.78 -14.30
CA ARG A 243 -3.57 3.84 -13.22
C ARG A 243 -2.57 3.88 -12.09
N ALA A 244 -1.28 3.74 -12.40
CA ALA A 244 -0.22 3.70 -11.39
C ALA A 244 -0.18 4.99 -10.56
N VAL A 245 -0.28 6.17 -11.19
CA VAL A 245 -0.31 7.46 -10.48
C VAL A 245 -1.55 7.56 -9.61
N ARG A 246 -2.75 7.27 -10.14
CA ARG A 246 -4.00 7.34 -9.37
C ARG A 246 -4.00 6.39 -8.18
N LEU A 247 -3.55 5.14 -8.33
CA LEU A 247 -3.42 4.19 -7.22
C LEU A 247 -2.46 4.69 -6.14
N ALA A 248 -1.34 5.31 -6.52
CA ALA A 248 -0.40 5.90 -5.57
C ALA A 248 -1.00 7.10 -4.82
N LEU A 249 -1.76 7.97 -5.50
CA LEU A 249 -2.46 9.10 -4.87
C LEU A 249 -3.56 8.64 -3.91
N GLU A 250 -4.34 7.62 -4.29
CA GLU A 250 -5.38 7.06 -3.43
C GLU A 250 -4.79 6.38 -2.20
N ARG A 251 -3.63 5.74 -2.34
CA ARG A 251 -2.90 5.20 -1.20
C ARG A 251 -2.44 6.29 -0.25
N LEU A 252 -1.79 7.34 -0.76
CA LEU A 252 -1.39 8.49 0.05
C LEU A 252 -2.60 9.08 0.79
N ARG A 253 -3.73 9.27 0.09
CA ARG A 253 -4.99 9.76 0.66
C ARG A 253 -5.50 8.85 1.79
N SER A 254 -5.52 7.53 1.58
CA SER A 254 -5.98 6.58 2.59
C SER A 254 -5.10 6.57 3.86
N MET A 255 -3.78 6.75 3.70
CA MET A 255 -2.84 6.86 4.81
C MET A 255 -2.93 8.21 5.53
N LEU A 256 -3.36 9.26 4.84
CA LEU A 256 -3.48 10.61 5.39
C LEU A 256 -4.72 10.75 6.30
N GLN A 257 -5.83 10.09 5.97
CA GLN A 257 -7.10 10.21 6.72
C GLN A 257 -6.98 9.96 8.23
N PRO A 258 -6.28 8.91 8.73
CA PRO A 258 -6.08 8.72 10.17
C PRO A 258 -5.31 9.86 10.83
N HIS A 259 -4.32 10.43 10.14
CA HIS A 259 -3.48 11.52 10.65
C HIS A 259 -4.24 12.85 10.72
N GLU A 260 -5.17 13.10 9.79
CA GLU A 260 -6.05 14.28 9.84
C GLU A 260 -6.97 14.25 11.07
N ARG A 261 -7.45 13.06 11.46
CA ARG A 261 -8.31 12.88 12.64
C ARG A 261 -7.55 13.02 13.95
N SER A 262 -6.29 12.59 14.01
CA SER A 262 -5.49 12.62 15.24
C SER A 262 -4.70 13.90 15.44
N SER A 263 -4.17 14.49 14.35
CA SER A 263 -3.10 15.49 14.37
C SER A 263 -3.20 16.44 13.16
N GLY A 264 -4.35 17.11 12.97
CA GLY A 264 -4.68 17.91 11.78
C GLY A 264 -3.60 18.89 11.30
N HIS A 265 -2.90 19.57 12.22
CA HIS A 265 -1.82 20.51 11.87
C HIS A 265 -0.59 19.84 11.24
N ARG A 266 -0.21 18.63 11.70
CA ARG A 266 0.96 17.89 11.18
C ARG A 266 0.67 17.15 9.87
N ALA A 267 -0.61 16.89 9.58
CA ALA A 267 -1.05 16.29 8.32
C ALA A 267 -1.14 17.30 7.16
N GLN A 268 -1.22 18.60 7.47
CA GLN A 268 -1.45 19.67 6.50
C GLN A 268 -0.43 19.73 5.34
N PRO A 269 0.90 19.54 5.56
CA PRO A 269 1.87 19.54 4.46
C PRO A 269 1.62 18.42 3.45
N TYR A 270 1.27 17.22 3.94
CA TYR A 270 0.95 16.07 3.09
C TYR A 270 -0.39 16.23 2.35
N ARG A 271 -1.35 16.92 2.97
CA ARG A 271 -2.61 17.32 2.30
C ARG A 271 -2.35 18.28 1.14
N ARG A 272 -1.57 19.34 1.36
CA ARG A 272 -1.17 20.29 0.30
C ARG A 272 -0.39 19.59 -0.81
N LEU A 273 0.51 18.67 -0.44
CA LEU A 273 1.25 17.86 -1.40
C LEU A 273 0.32 16.97 -2.23
N LEU A 274 -0.66 16.30 -1.62
CA LEU A 274 -1.66 15.50 -2.32
C LEU A 274 -2.47 16.38 -3.30
N GLU A 275 -2.93 17.54 -2.86
CA GLU A 275 -3.67 18.50 -3.70
C GLU A 275 -2.82 18.99 -4.90
N ALA A 276 -1.56 19.33 -4.68
CA ALA A 276 -0.63 19.71 -5.75
C ALA A 276 -0.39 18.56 -6.72
N CYS A 277 -0.23 17.34 -6.21
CA CYS A 277 -0.07 16.14 -7.02
C CYS A 277 -1.31 15.87 -7.91
N GLU A 278 -2.54 16.11 -7.40
CA GLU A 278 -3.75 15.98 -8.21
C GLU A 278 -3.83 17.02 -9.33
N MET A 279 -3.45 18.27 -9.06
CA MET A 279 -3.36 19.32 -10.08
C MET A 279 -2.35 18.96 -11.17
N ILE A 280 -1.15 18.52 -10.78
CA ILE A 280 -0.11 18.10 -11.72
C ILE A 280 -0.58 16.89 -12.54
N PHE A 281 -1.15 15.89 -11.88
CA PHE A 281 -1.62 14.68 -12.55
C PHE A 281 -2.71 14.99 -13.58
N SER A 282 -3.64 15.89 -13.25
CA SER A 282 -4.64 16.31 -14.23
C SER A 282 -4.05 17.02 -15.44
N ALA A 283 -3.06 17.90 -15.24
CA ALA A 283 -2.39 18.57 -16.36
C ALA A 283 -1.64 17.54 -17.23
N LEU A 284 -1.00 16.54 -16.63
CA LEU A 284 -0.34 15.46 -17.36
C LEU A 284 -1.33 14.62 -18.19
N ILE A 285 -2.54 14.33 -17.68
CA ILE A 285 -3.59 13.63 -18.44
C ILE A 285 -4.02 14.48 -19.66
N ALA A 286 -4.20 15.79 -19.48
CA ALA A 286 -4.60 16.69 -20.57
C ALA A 286 -3.50 16.80 -21.64
N LEU A 287 -2.22 16.95 -21.24
CA LEU A 287 -1.08 16.98 -22.16
C LEU A 287 -0.93 15.68 -22.95
N GLU A 288 -1.15 14.54 -22.28
CA GLU A 288 -1.14 13.23 -22.92
C GLU A 288 -2.26 13.09 -23.96
N HIS A 289 -3.48 13.48 -23.60
CA HIS A 289 -4.61 13.45 -24.54
C HIS A 289 -4.41 14.42 -25.70
N ALA A 290 -3.85 15.61 -25.43
CA ALA A 290 -3.49 16.58 -26.47
C ALA A 290 -2.43 16.04 -27.43
N ALA A 291 -1.45 15.27 -26.94
CA ALA A 291 -0.47 14.61 -27.81
C ALA A 291 -1.12 13.53 -28.70
N ILE A 292 -2.07 12.76 -28.16
CA ILE A 292 -2.82 11.72 -28.91
C ILE A 292 -3.68 12.35 -30.01
N GLN A 293 -4.45 13.38 -29.66
CA GLN A 293 -5.38 14.06 -30.57
C GLN A 293 -4.70 15.18 -31.40
N GLN A 294 -3.39 15.35 -31.25
CA GLN A 294 -2.59 16.40 -31.91
C GLN A 294 -3.15 17.82 -31.69
N LEU A 295 -3.67 18.09 -30.49
CA LEU A 295 -4.18 19.40 -30.08
C LEU A 295 -3.01 20.32 -29.69
N GLY A 296 -3.03 21.55 -30.21
CA GLY A 296 -1.98 22.55 -30.04
C GLY A 296 -0.67 22.25 -30.77
N SER A 297 0.30 23.15 -30.69
CA SER A 297 1.59 22.92 -31.33
C SER A 297 2.46 21.94 -30.52
N ALA A 298 3.25 21.12 -31.23
CA ALA A 298 4.23 20.23 -30.61
C ALA A 298 5.24 20.98 -29.71
N ALA A 299 5.61 22.20 -30.11
CA ALA A 299 6.53 23.04 -29.36
C ALA A 299 5.93 23.44 -28.00
N GLU A 300 4.68 23.92 -27.98
CA GLU A 300 3.98 24.31 -26.76
C GLU A 300 3.76 23.11 -25.82
N ARG A 301 3.30 21.97 -26.35
CA ARG A 301 3.15 20.72 -25.56
C ARG A 301 4.46 20.35 -24.85
N ARG A 302 5.60 20.41 -25.56
CA ARG A 302 6.91 20.12 -24.97
C ARG A 302 7.33 21.14 -23.92
N ILE A 303 6.99 22.41 -24.08
CA ILE A 303 7.26 23.44 -23.06
C ILE A 303 6.50 23.12 -21.78
N VAL A 304 5.19 22.90 -21.87
CA VAL A 304 4.35 22.62 -20.68
C VAL A 304 4.75 21.29 -20.03
N ALA A 305 5.06 20.24 -20.81
CA ALA A 305 5.55 18.97 -20.28
C ALA A 305 6.90 19.11 -19.54
N ARG A 306 7.81 19.97 -20.00
CA ARG A 306 9.06 20.30 -19.27
C ARG A 306 8.76 21.01 -17.96
N VAL A 307 7.82 21.97 -17.96
CA VAL A 307 7.40 22.66 -16.73
C VAL A 307 6.81 21.66 -15.75
N ALA A 308 5.92 20.76 -16.19
CA ALA A 308 5.35 19.71 -15.34
C ALA A 308 6.44 18.87 -14.68
N ARG A 309 7.42 18.41 -15.47
CA ARG A 309 8.58 17.67 -14.95
C ARG A 309 9.37 18.47 -13.92
N ILE A 310 9.62 19.75 -14.15
CA ILE A 310 10.33 20.63 -13.20
C ILE A 310 9.55 20.76 -11.88
N VAL A 311 8.23 20.99 -11.94
CA VAL A 311 7.37 21.11 -10.75
C VAL A 311 7.39 19.81 -9.94
N VAL A 312 7.28 18.64 -10.59
CA VAL A 312 7.36 17.34 -9.91
C VAL A 312 8.75 17.11 -9.31
N LEU A 313 9.83 17.47 -10.00
CA LEU A 313 11.19 17.36 -9.46
C LEU A 313 11.39 18.24 -8.23
N ARG A 314 10.89 19.49 -8.25
CA ARG A 314 10.94 20.40 -7.10
C ARG A 314 10.14 19.83 -5.92
N ALA A 315 8.94 19.28 -6.17
CA ALA A 315 8.13 18.61 -5.15
C ALA A 315 8.86 17.41 -4.53
N TYR A 316 9.49 16.58 -5.36
CA TYR A 316 10.24 15.41 -4.92
C TYR A 316 11.46 15.80 -4.08
N GLN A 317 12.24 16.79 -4.54
CA GLN A 317 13.41 17.28 -3.82
C GLN A 317 13.05 17.83 -2.44
N ARG A 318 11.97 18.62 -2.35
CA ARG A 318 11.47 19.16 -1.08
C ARG A 318 11.08 18.06 -0.09
N LEU A 319 10.50 16.97 -0.59
CA LEU A 319 10.11 15.83 0.24
C LEU A 319 11.31 15.01 0.74
N THR A 320 12.44 15.05 0.02
CA THR A 320 13.67 14.31 0.35
C THR A 320 14.67 15.10 1.19
N LEU A 321 14.66 16.43 1.09
CA LEU A 321 15.59 17.28 1.84
C LEU A 321 15.16 17.38 3.32
N PRO A 322 16.10 17.27 4.27
CA PRO A 322 15.82 17.58 5.67
C PRO A 322 15.27 19.00 5.79
N PRO A 323 14.26 19.26 6.64
CA PRO A 323 13.63 20.57 6.79
C PRO A 323 14.62 21.69 7.22
N GLN A 324 15.78 21.30 7.74
CA GLN A 324 16.84 22.21 8.20
C GLN A 324 17.76 22.71 7.07
N ILE A 325 17.72 22.09 5.88
CA ILE A 325 18.54 22.51 4.74
C ILE A 325 17.72 23.48 3.89
N PRO A 326 18.11 24.78 3.80
CA PRO A 326 17.46 25.72 2.90
C PRO A 326 17.48 25.18 1.48
N LEU A 327 16.35 25.30 0.78
CA LEU A 327 16.29 24.96 -0.64
C LEU A 327 17.37 25.77 -1.39
N PRO A 328 18.17 25.15 -2.28
CA PRO A 328 19.17 25.87 -3.07
C PRO A 328 18.55 27.08 -3.78
N SER A 329 19.27 28.22 -3.83
CA SER A 329 18.76 29.50 -4.37
C SER A 329 18.17 29.45 -5.79
N ASN A 330 18.52 28.44 -6.60
CA ASN A 330 17.96 28.18 -7.92
C ASN A 330 16.54 27.55 -7.90
N GLN A 331 16.08 27.07 -6.74
CA GLN A 331 14.77 26.43 -6.54
C GLN A 331 13.74 27.37 -5.92
N SER A 332 14.19 28.38 -5.17
CA SER A 332 13.39 29.51 -4.69
C SER A 332 13.06 30.50 -5.80
N ARG A 333 13.79 30.44 -6.93
CA ARG A 333 13.48 31.26 -8.10
C ARG A 333 12.16 30.79 -8.72
N PRO A 334 11.20 31.71 -8.95
CA PRO A 334 10.01 31.41 -9.73
C PRO A 334 10.45 30.81 -11.07
N ILE A 335 9.73 29.78 -11.52
CA ILE A 335 9.98 29.18 -12.84
C ILE A 335 9.89 30.34 -13.84
N ASP A 336 10.91 30.56 -14.67
CA ASP A 336 10.93 31.70 -15.59
C ASP A 336 9.85 31.52 -16.67
N ILE A 337 8.69 32.13 -16.42
CA ILE A 337 7.46 31.99 -17.23
C ILE A 337 7.54 32.84 -18.51
N ARG A 338 8.61 33.62 -18.75
CA ARG A 338 8.67 34.51 -19.93
C ARG A 338 8.54 33.81 -21.28
N ARG A 339 8.90 32.52 -21.37
CA ARG A 339 8.65 31.68 -22.57
C ARG A 339 7.26 31.03 -22.58
N ALA A 340 6.62 30.95 -21.43
CA ALA A 340 5.31 30.34 -21.22
C ALA A 340 4.17 31.38 -21.26
N SER A 341 4.49 32.67 -21.15
CA SER A 341 3.61 33.81 -21.48
C SER A 341 3.46 34.05 -23.00
N GLN A 342 4.06 33.18 -23.83
CA GLN A 342 3.96 33.20 -25.30
C GLN A 342 3.12 32.01 -25.83
N LEU A 343 2.46 31.25 -24.93
CA LEU A 343 1.54 30.18 -25.34
C LEU A 343 0.31 30.82 -26.00
N ALA A 344 0.03 30.42 -27.24
CA ALA A 344 -1.14 30.87 -27.98
C ALA A 344 -2.34 29.94 -27.74
N ASP A 345 -2.08 28.65 -27.50
CA ASP A 345 -3.13 27.67 -27.28
C ASP A 345 -3.74 27.78 -25.85
N PRO A 346 -5.06 28.03 -25.71
CA PRO A 346 -5.71 28.15 -24.40
C PRO A 346 -5.61 26.87 -23.55
N LEU A 347 -5.57 25.68 -24.14
CA LEU A 347 -5.38 24.43 -23.41
C LEU A 347 -4.01 24.38 -22.74
N MET A 348 -2.96 24.82 -23.46
CA MET A 348 -1.60 24.85 -22.94
C MET A 348 -1.46 25.88 -21.81
N THR A 349 -2.11 27.03 -21.96
CA THR A 349 -2.19 28.08 -20.93
C THR A 349 -2.88 27.57 -19.67
N GLY A 350 -4.02 26.89 -19.80
CA GLY A 350 -4.73 26.31 -18.66
C GLY A 350 -3.93 25.20 -17.94
N CYS A 351 -3.28 24.32 -18.70
CA CYS A 351 -2.37 23.30 -18.13
C CYS A 351 -1.21 23.95 -17.37
N LEU A 352 -0.58 24.98 -17.95
CA LEU A 352 0.49 25.73 -17.30
C LEU A 352 0.00 26.38 -15.99
N SER A 353 -1.18 27.00 -16.01
CA SER A 353 -1.80 27.60 -14.83
C SER A 353 -2.03 26.59 -13.70
N ALA A 354 -2.48 25.37 -14.02
CA ALA A 354 -2.62 24.30 -13.04
C ALA A 354 -1.27 23.90 -12.43
N LEU A 355 -0.22 23.80 -13.25
CA LEU A 355 1.13 23.50 -12.78
C LEU A 355 1.71 24.62 -11.92
N MET A 356 1.45 25.88 -12.25
CA MET A 356 1.87 27.04 -11.45
C MET A 356 1.14 27.10 -10.13
N GLN A 357 -0.18 26.87 -10.10
CA GLN A 357 -0.92 26.78 -8.84
C GLN A 357 -0.41 25.63 -7.96
N ALA A 358 -0.14 24.46 -8.55
CA ALA A 358 0.47 23.35 -7.82
C ALA A 358 1.84 23.73 -7.27
N HIS A 359 2.66 24.44 -8.06
CA HIS A 359 3.97 24.91 -7.63
C HIS A 359 3.86 25.92 -6.49
N THR A 360 2.97 26.90 -6.57
CA THR A 360 2.70 27.87 -5.52
C THR A 360 2.20 27.19 -4.25
N LEU A 361 1.26 26.25 -4.37
CA LEU A 361 0.73 25.47 -3.25
C LEU A 361 1.84 24.68 -2.53
N LEU A 362 2.75 24.11 -3.32
CA LEU A 362 3.94 23.44 -2.79
C LEU A 362 4.89 24.43 -2.13
N LEU A 363 5.12 25.60 -2.72
CA LEU A 363 6.02 26.64 -2.18
C LEU A 363 5.50 27.26 -0.89
N SER A 364 4.18 27.41 -0.74
CA SER A 364 3.54 27.89 0.48
C SER A 364 3.65 26.88 1.63
N ASP A 365 4.77 26.88 2.37
CA ASP A 365 4.87 26.31 3.72
C ASP A 365 4.34 27.33 4.78
N PRO A 366 3.78 26.90 5.92
CA PRO A 366 3.21 27.74 6.98
C PRO A 366 4.14 28.74 7.68
N ALA A 367 5.45 28.80 7.41
CA ALA A 367 6.25 29.95 7.82
C ALA A 367 5.65 31.27 7.28
N TRP A 368 4.99 31.22 6.11
CA TRP A 368 4.28 32.36 5.53
C TRP A 368 2.93 32.66 6.24
N ALA A 369 2.23 31.64 6.75
CA ALA A 369 0.97 31.85 7.48
C ALA A 369 1.21 32.31 8.92
N GLN A 370 2.33 31.92 9.54
CA GLN A 370 2.83 32.51 10.79
C GLN A 370 3.28 33.97 10.60
N TYR A 371 3.98 34.28 9.49
CA TYR A 371 4.27 35.66 9.05
C TYR A 371 3.01 36.52 8.86
N ARG A 372 1.91 35.95 8.33
CA ARG A 372 0.62 36.64 8.14
C ARG A 372 -0.24 36.75 9.41
N ALA A 373 -0.06 35.85 10.37
CA ALA A 373 -0.65 35.96 11.70
C ALA A 373 0.07 37.01 12.56
N GLU A 374 1.35 37.29 12.28
CA GLU A 374 2.12 38.40 12.88
C GLU A 374 1.91 39.74 12.16
N HIS A 375 1.58 39.74 10.86
CA HIS A 375 1.41 40.95 10.03
C HIS A 375 0.06 40.91 9.27
N GLY A 376 -1.00 41.36 9.96
CA GLY A 376 -2.40 41.16 9.55
C GLY A 376 -2.94 41.93 8.34
N SER A 377 -4.28 41.97 8.33
CA SER A 377 -5.26 42.65 7.46
C SER A 377 -5.85 41.90 6.25
N ASP A 378 -7.18 41.72 6.37
CA ASP A 378 -8.29 41.71 5.41
C ASP A 378 -8.49 40.60 4.34
N GLU A 379 -9.71 40.06 4.39
CA GLU A 379 -10.41 38.91 3.78
C GLU A 379 -10.59 38.91 2.22
N PRO A 380 -11.30 37.94 1.53
CA PRO A 380 -12.20 36.87 2.00
C PRO A 380 -12.08 35.44 1.39
N ASP A 381 -12.68 34.50 2.14
CA ASP A 381 -13.37 33.25 1.75
C ASP A 381 -12.60 32.07 1.13
N ALA A 382 -11.87 31.33 1.98
CA ALA A 382 -11.62 29.91 1.75
C ALA A 382 -12.65 29.09 2.52
N SER A 383 -13.84 28.93 1.93
CA SER A 383 -14.86 28.00 2.41
C SER A 383 -14.20 26.63 2.70
N PRO A 384 -14.12 26.17 3.95
CA PRO A 384 -13.70 24.80 4.23
C PRO A 384 -14.78 23.95 3.61
N ALA A 385 -14.49 23.37 2.43
CA ALA A 385 -15.39 22.48 1.71
C ALA A 385 -16.12 21.64 2.75
N ALA A 386 -17.42 21.93 2.92
CA ALA A 386 -18.22 21.40 3.99
C ALA A 386 -17.95 19.90 4.02
N ALA A 387 -17.26 19.46 5.07
CA ALA A 387 -17.30 18.08 5.45
C ALA A 387 -18.77 17.88 5.80
N VAL A 388 -19.59 17.52 4.82
CA VAL A 388 -20.89 16.91 5.07
C VAL A 388 -20.55 15.83 6.09
N PRO A 389 -20.96 15.97 7.36
CA PRO A 389 -20.76 14.89 8.29
C PRO A 389 -21.50 13.73 7.63
N PRO A 390 -20.83 12.60 7.31
CA PRO A 390 -21.57 11.45 6.84
C PRO A 390 -22.63 11.22 7.91
N THR A 391 -23.90 11.15 7.52
CA THR A 391 -24.99 10.73 8.41
C THR A 391 -24.48 9.52 9.16
N LEU A 392 -24.13 9.70 10.44
CA LEU A 392 -23.46 8.70 11.26
C LEU A 392 -24.53 7.68 11.64
N GLN A 393 -24.82 6.74 10.73
CA GLN A 393 -25.15 5.41 11.21
C GLN A 393 -23.99 5.02 12.15
N PRO A 394 -24.29 4.52 13.36
CA PRO A 394 -23.24 4.16 14.31
C PRO A 394 -22.27 3.19 13.63
N ALA A 395 -21.07 3.67 13.29
CA ALA A 395 -20.10 2.96 12.45
C ALA A 395 -19.71 1.60 13.04
N TRP A 396 -19.88 1.44 14.36
CA TRP A 396 -19.68 0.18 15.08
C TRP A 396 -20.70 -0.89 14.70
N ARG A 397 -21.98 -0.55 14.44
CA ARG A 397 -23.03 -1.54 14.06
C ARG A 397 -22.76 -2.11 12.66
N THR A 398 -22.44 -1.23 11.71
CA THR A 398 -22.06 -1.66 10.36
C THR A 398 -20.74 -2.44 10.36
N GLY A 399 -19.81 -2.07 11.24
CA GLY A 399 -18.53 -2.78 11.44
C GLY A 399 -18.74 -4.18 12.02
N LEU A 400 -19.60 -4.31 13.04
CA LEU A 400 -19.98 -5.61 13.62
C LEU A 400 -20.67 -6.52 12.60
N GLY A 401 -21.61 -6.00 11.80
CA GLY A 401 -22.30 -6.81 10.79
C GLY A 401 -21.33 -7.41 9.77
N ARG A 402 -20.41 -6.59 9.24
CA ARG A 402 -19.35 -7.06 8.32
C ARG A 402 -18.37 -8.00 9.01
N GLY A 403 -17.99 -7.68 10.24
CA GLY A 403 -17.13 -8.52 11.08
C GLY A 403 -17.74 -9.89 11.37
N LEU A 404 -19.05 -9.95 11.62
CA LEU A 404 -19.80 -11.18 11.86
C LEU A 404 -19.83 -12.05 10.62
N GLN A 405 -20.16 -11.48 9.45
CA GLN A 405 -20.18 -12.21 8.19
C GLN A 405 -18.80 -12.78 7.86
N GLN A 406 -17.75 -11.96 7.98
CA GLN A 406 -16.38 -12.40 7.72
C GLN A 406 -15.89 -13.41 8.75
N GLY A 407 -16.17 -13.18 10.03
CA GLY A 407 -15.82 -14.06 11.14
C GLY A 407 -16.50 -15.42 11.02
N ALA A 408 -17.79 -15.45 10.64
CA ALA A 408 -18.54 -16.68 10.42
C ALA A 408 -17.98 -17.47 9.24
N ARG A 409 -17.61 -16.79 8.14
CA ARG A 409 -16.95 -17.41 7.00
C ARG A 409 -15.60 -18.02 7.38
N GLN A 410 -14.76 -17.31 8.13
CA GLN A 410 -13.47 -17.84 8.60
C GLN A 410 -13.65 -18.98 9.60
N ALA A 411 -14.59 -18.86 10.54
CA ALA A 411 -14.93 -19.90 11.50
C ALA A 411 -15.37 -21.19 10.81
N ALA A 412 -16.24 -21.10 9.80
CA ALA A 412 -16.67 -22.26 9.02
C ALA A 412 -15.50 -22.95 8.30
N GLY A 413 -14.60 -22.18 7.68
CA GLY A 413 -13.39 -22.73 7.07
C GLY A 413 -12.44 -23.39 8.07
N VAL A 414 -12.25 -22.77 9.24
CA VAL A 414 -11.44 -23.33 10.34
C VAL A 414 -12.04 -24.63 10.87
N ALA A 415 -13.37 -24.67 11.07
CA ALA A 415 -14.08 -25.88 11.50
C ALA A 415 -13.90 -27.02 10.48
N ALA A 416 -14.06 -26.72 9.19
CA ALA A 416 -13.88 -27.70 8.12
C ALA A 416 -12.45 -28.27 8.09
N VAL A 417 -11.43 -27.41 8.23
CA VAL A 417 -10.03 -27.86 8.28
C VAL A 417 -9.74 -28.69 9.52
N PHE A 418 -10.18 -28.28 10.71
CA PHE A 418 -9.96 -29.08 11.92
C PHE A 418 -10.65 -30.44 11.82
N TYR A 419 -11.87 -30.48 11.28
CA TYR A 419 -12.58 -31.75 11.05
C TYR A 419 -11.82 -32.65 10.08
N ALA A 420 -11.40 -32.11 8.92
CA ALA A 420 -10.60 -32.84 7.96
C ALA A 420 -9.28 -33.32 8.59
N ALA A 421 -8.63 -32.50 9.40
CA ALA A 421 -7.38 -32.85 10.04
C ALA A 421 -7.51 -34.02 11.02
N GLN A 422 -8.64 -34.13 11.72
CA GLN A 422 -8.92 -35.30 12.57
C GLN A 422 -9.18 -36.56 11.74
N VAL A 423 -9.95 -36.45 10.65
CA VAL A 423 -10.26 -37.57 9.76
C VAL A 423 -9.00 -38.10 9.06
N PHE A 424 -8.13 -37.21 8.58
CA PHE A 424 -6.91 -37.55 7.85
C PHE A 424 -5.67 -37.64 8.74
N GLN A 425 -5.81 -37.47 10.07
CA GLN A 425 -4.72 -37.52 11.05
C GLN A 425 -3.52 -36.61 10.68
N LEU A 426 -3.81 -35.36 10.31
CA LEU A 426 -2.76 -34.39 9.98
C LEU A 426 -1.92 -34.04 11.22
N GLY A 427 -0.60 -33.93 11.04
CA GLY A 427 0.33 -33.70 12.15
C GLY A 427 0.23 -32.30 12.79
N TYR A 428 -0.06 -31.26 12.01
CA TYR A 428 -0.07 -29.86 12.47
C TYR A 428 -1.33 -29.09 12.04
N PRO A 429 -2.54 -29.49 12.50
CA PRO A 429 -3.82 -28.91 12.09
C PRO A 429 -3.90 -27.38 12.24
N TYR A 430 -3.21 -26.82 13.23
CA TYR A 430 -3.18 -25.39 13.49
C TYR A 430 -2.47 -24.59 12.37
N TRP A 431 -1.59 -25.20 11.58
CA TRP A 431 -0.96 -24.56 10.42
C TRP A 431 -1.94 -24.37 9.27
N ALA A 432 -2.75 -25.39 8.97
CA ALA A 432 -3.75 -25.32 7.92
C ALA A 432 -4.86 -24.33 8.27
N THR A 433 -5.32 -24.32 9.52
CA THR A 433 -6.35 -23.38 9.99
C THR A 433 -5.83 -21.93 10.06
N MET A 434 -4.57 -21.73 10.43
CA MET A 434 -3.93 -20.42 10.31
C MET A 434 -3.87 -19.94 8.85
N ALA A 435 -3.58 -20.84 7.90
CA ALA A 435 -3.62 -20.50 6.48
C ALA A 435 -5.03 -20.07 6.06
N VAL A 436 -6.10 -20.73 6.55
CA VAL A 436 -7.48 -20.27 6.31
C VAL A 436 -7.69 -18.83 6.76
N VAL A 437 -7.35 -18.52 8.02
CA VAL A 437 -7.54 -17.18 8.61
C VAL A 437 -6.79 -16.11 7.82
N VAL A 438 -5.56 -16.39 7.39
CA VAL A 438 -4.70 -15.41 6.72
C VAL A 438 -5.05 -15.26 5.23
N VAL A 439 -5.45 -16.34 4.55
CA VAL A 439 -5.78 -16.32 3.12
C VAL A 439 -7.18 -15.79 2.87
N LEU A 440 -8.14 -16.12 3.73
CA LEU A 440 -9.54 -15.73 3.55
C LEU A 440 -9.74 -14.25 3.85
N GLN A 441 -9.83 -13.46 2.79
CA GLN A 441 -10.09 -12.02 2.80
C GLN A 441 -11.59 -11.73 2.58
N GLY A 442 -12.01 -10.47 2.75
CA GLY A 442 -13.42 -10.08 2.57
C GLY A 442 -13.96 -10.35 1.16
N ALA A 443 -13.17 -9.99 0.14
CA ALA A 443 -13.52 -10.19 -1.26
C ALA A 443 -12.91 -11.47 -1.86
N ALA A 444 -13.65 -12.14 -2.75
CA ALA A 444 -13.20 -13.38 -3.39
C ALA A 444 -11.93 -13.18 -4.25
N ARG A 445 -11.84 -12.07 -4.98
CA ARG A 445 -10.62 -11.69 -5.75
C ARG A 445 -9.39 -11.65 -4.86
N GLN A 446 -9.50 -10.95 -3.73
CA GLN A 446 -8.38 -10.77 -2.80
C GLN A 446 -7.97 -12.11 -2.18
N THR A 447 -8.95 -12.96 -1.84
CA THR A 447 -8.70 -14.31 -1.33
C THR A 447 -7.97 -15.18 -2.36
N TRP A 448 -8.37 -15.13 -3.63
CA TRP A 448 -7.68 -15.85 -4.70
C TRP A 448 -6.22 -15.42 -4.86
N THR A 449 -5.98 -14.11 -4.99
CA THR A 449 -4.61 -13.58 -5.10
C THR A 449 -3.78 -13.99 -3.90
N ARG A 450 -4.33 -13.87 -2.70
CA ARG A 450 -3.64 -14.22 -1.46
C ARG A 450 -3.36 -15.72 -1.35
N CYS A 451 -4.27 -16.56 -1.85
CA CYS A 451 -4.09 -18.00 -1.95
C CYS A 451 -2.87 -18.34 -2.81
N LEU A 452 -2.77 -17.77 -4.02
CA LEU A 452 -1.62 -17.98 -4.89
C LEU A 452 -0.31 -17.48 -4.29
N GLU A 453 -0.29 -16.25 -3.76
CA GLU A 453 0.89 -15.68 -3.11
C GLU A 453 1.34 -16.51 -1.90
N ARG A 454 0.38 -17.03 -1.12
CA ARG A 454 0.65 -17.89 0.04
C ARG A 454 1.25 -19.23 -0.38
N ILE A 455 0.64 -19.91 -1.35
CA ILE A 455 1.12 -21.22 -1.83
C ILE A 455 2.52 -21.07 -2.43
N LEU A 456 2.72 -20.12 -3.35
CA LEU A 456 4.03 -19.89 -3.99
C LEU A 456 5.09 -19.52 -2.94
N GLY A 457 4.77 -18.62 -2.01
CA GLY A 457 5.70 -18.20 -0.97
C GLY A 457 6.06 -19.33 -0.01
N SER A 458 5.09 -20.17 0.37
CA SER A 458 5.34 -21.28 1.29
C SER A 458 6.11 -22.43 0.65
N LEU A 459 5.87 -22.74 -0.64
CA LEU A 459 6.66 -23.74 -1.36
C LEU A 459 8.11 -23.29 -1.53
N LEU A 460 8.34 -22.06 -1.99
CA LEU A 460 9.69 -21.51 -2.14
C LEU A 460 10.41 -21.37 -0.80
N GLY A 461 9.71 -20.85 0.23
CA GLY A 461 10.26 -20.73 1.58
C GLY A 461 10.58 -22.09 2.21
N GLY A 462 9.73 -23.10 2.02
CA GLY A 462 9.98 -24.46 2.50
C GLY A 462 11.20 -25.09 1.84
N ALA A 463 11.34 -24.96 0.52
CA ALA A 463 12.50 -25.45 -0.22
C ALA A 463 13.80 -24.78 0.26
N LEU A 464 13.80 -23.44 0.38
CA LEU A 464 14.96 -22.69 0.88
C LEU A 464 15.29 -23.01 2.35
N ALA A 465 14.28 -23.23 3.19
CA ALA A 465 14.47 -23.64 4.58
C ALA A 465 15.14 -25.02 4.68
N LEU A 466 14.71 -25.98 3.88
CA LEU A 466 15.33 -27.31 3.82
C LEU A 466 16.80 -27.23 3.39
N SER A 467 17.10 -26.45 2.34
CA SER A 467 18.48 -26.22 1.91
C SER A 467 19.32 -25.58 3.01
N LEU A 468 18.75 -24.59 3.72
CA LEU A 468 19.40 -23.93 4.83
C LEU A 468 19.68 -24.89 6.00
N LEU A 469 18.70 -25.70 6.40
CA LEU A 469 18.85 -26.68 7.49
C LEU A 469 19.90 -27.74 7.14
N HIS A 470 19.97 -28.17 5.88
CA HIS A 470 21.00 -29.10 5.41
C HIS A 470 22.40 -28.50 5.50
N VAL A 471 22.58 -27.22 5.16
CA VAL A 471 23.89 -26.55 5.24
C VAL A 471 24.26 -26.17 6.67
N ALA A 472 23.28 -25.81 7.49
CA ALA A 472 23.49 -25.39 8.88
C ALA A 472 23.62 -26.56 9.88
N SER A 473 23.54 -27.81 9.39
CA SER A 473 23.61 -29.00 10.23
C SER A 473 24.93 -29.04 11.01
N GLY A 474 24.85 -29.07 12.34
CA GLY A 474 26.03 -29.13 13.22
C GLY A 474 26.49 -27.78 13.80
N MET A 475 25.92 -26.64 13.39
CA MET A 475 26.26 -25.32 13.97
C MET A 475 25.13 -24.75 14.82
N SER A 476 25.17 -25.01 16.13
CA SER A 476 24.09 -24.69 17.09
C SER A 476 23.73 -23.19 17.19
N TRP A 477 24.67 -22.28 16.91
CA TRP A 477 24.45 -20.83 16.98
C TRP A 477 24.02 -20.18 15.66
N VAL A 478 24.16 -20.89 14.53
CA VAL A 478 23.86 -20.33 13.20
C VAL A 478 22.35 -20.22 12.97
N LEU A 479 21.61 -21.27 13.30
CA LEU A 479 20.15 -21.31 13.07
C LEU A 479 19.37 -20.22 13.84
N PRO A 480 19.67 -19.91 15.12
CA PRO A 480 19.05 -18.80 15.85
C PRO A 480 19.37 -17.44 15.24
N LEU A 481 20.62 -17.21 14.84
CA LEU A 481 21.04 -15.96 14.19
C LEU A 481 20.31 -15.77 12.86
N VAL A 482 20.21 -16.84 12.06
CA VAL A 482 19.48 -16.81 10.80
C VAL A 482 17.98 -16.58 11.05
N ALA A 483 17.38 -17.20 12.06
CA ALA A 483 15.98 -16.96 12.42
C ALA A 483 15.73 -15.47 12.76
N VAL A 484 16.60 -14.84 13.56
CA VAL A 484 16.51 -13.40 13.86
C VAL A 484 16.56 -12.56 12.58
N MET A 485 17.50 -12.87 11.68
CA MET A 485 17.63 -12.15 10.40
C MET A 485 16.43 -12.35 9.47
N LEU A 486 15.91 -13.59 9.38
CA LEU A 486 14.71 -13.91 8.61
C LEU A 486 13.49 -13.15 9.12
N ALA A 487 13.36 -12.98 10.45
CA ALA A 487 12.29 -12.20 11.01
C ALA A 487 12.39 -10.71 10.69
N GLY A 488 13.60 -10.14 10.73
CA GLY A 488 13.83 -8.77 10.28
C GLY A 488 13.50 -8.58 8.80
N LEU A 489 13.93 -9.50 7.94
CA LEU A 489 13.62 -9.47 6.51
C LEU A 489 12.11 -9.62 6.25
N ALA A 490 11.43 -10.51 6.97
CA ALA A 490 9.99 -10.66 6.87
C ALA A 490 9.27 -9.35 7.21
N ILE A 491 9.61 -8.71 8.33
CA ILE A 491 8.98 -7.45 8.73
C ILE A 491 9.33 -6.30 7.77
N ALA A 492 10.59 -6.20 7.33
CA ALA A 492 11.02 -5.14 6.40
C ALA A 492 10.33 -5.21 5.03
N LEU A 493 9.93 -6.41 4.59
CA LEU A 493 9.35 -6.67 3.27
C LEU A 493 7.84 -6.94 3.32
N ARG A 494 7.20 -6.95 4.50
CA ARG A 494 5.78 -7.30 4.70
C ARG A 494 4.80 -6.48 3.85
N LEU A 495 5.13 -5.21 3.61
CA LEU A 495 4.32 -4.28 2.81
C LEU A 495 4.81 -4.19 1.34
N VAL A 496 5.99 -4.72 1.02
CA VAL A 496 6.57 -4.63 -0.32
C VAL A 496 5.93 -5.65 -1.27
N ASN A 497 5.88 -6.91 -0.83
CA ASN A 497 5.27 -8.01 -1.59
C ASN A 497 4.92 -9.17 -0.66
N TYR A 498 3.67 -9.63 -0.73
CA TYR A 498 3.18 -10.64 0.19
C TYR A 498 3.85 -12.02 -0.03
N THR A 499 4.10 -12.43 -1.27
CA THR A 499 4.84 -13.68 -1.57
C THR A 499 6.23 -13.67 -0.93
N VAL A 500 7.01 -12.60 -1.13
CA VAL A 500 8.36 -12.46 -0.55
C VAL A 500 8.31 -12.49 0.98
N PHE A 501 7.34 -11.79 1.57
CA PHE A 501 7.07 -11.88 3.01
C PHE A 501 6.82 -13.32 3.46
N VAL A 502 5.96 -14.07 2.74
CA VAL A 502 5.65 -15.46 3.07
C VAL A 502 6.85 -16.39 2.91
N VAL A 503 7.76 -16.14 1.96
CA VAL A 503 9.03 -16.90 1.84
C VAL A 503 9.84 -16.80 3.13
N PHE A 504 10.16 -15.58 3.56
CA PHE A 504 10.95 -15.36 4.79
C PHE A 504 10.20 -15.82 6.04
N LEU A 505 8.89 -15.59 6.10
CA LEU A 505 8.04 -16.08 7.18
C LEU A 505 8.07 -17.62 7.26
N THR A 506 7.95 -18.31 6.14
CA THR A 506 7.94 -19.79 6.12
C THR A 506 9.29 -20.34 6.55
N MET A 507 10.38 -19.76 6.06
CA MET A 507 11.73 -20.11 6.51
C MET A 507 11.89 -19.89 8.02
N LEU A 508 11.52 -18.71 8.52
CA LEU A 508 11.56 -18.38 9.95
C LEU A 508 10.84 -19.43 10.80
N PHE A 509 9.59 -19.74 10.45
CA PHE A 509 8.78 -20.67 11.22
C PHE A 509 9.34 -22.09 11.17
N ILE A 510 9.85 -22.55 10.03
CA ILE A 510 10.48 -23.88 9.94
C ILE A 510 11.73 -23.92 10.81
N CYS A 511 12.62 -22.92 10.72
CA CYS A 511 13.84 -22.87 11.55
C CYS A 511 13.51 -22.85 13.05
N VAL A 512 12.55 -22.01 13.47
CA VAL A 512 12.14 -21.90 14.88
C VAL A 512 11.46 -23.19 15.36
N THR A 513 10.65 -23.85 14.53
CA THR A 513 10.01 -25.13 14.87
C THR A 513 11.05 -26.24 14.99
N GLU A 514 11.98 -26.35 14.05
CA GLU A 514 13.08 -27.33 14.10
C GLU A 514 13.91 -27.19 15.39
N MET A 515 14.16 -25.95 15.83
CA MET A 515 14.92 -25.67 17.05
C MET A 515 14.17 -26.04 18.33
N LEU A 516 12.86 -25.83 18.36
CA LEU A 516 12.05 -25.94 19.58
C LEU A 516 11.28 -27.26 19.67
N GLN A 517 11.03 -27.92 18.55
CA GLN A 517 10.27 -29.16 18.41
C GLN A 517 10.83 -29.96 17.22
N PRO A 518 12.07 -30.48 17.31
CA PRO A 518 12.71 -31.18 16.20
C PRO A 518 11.88 -32.40 15.78
N GLY A 519 11.68 -32.57 14.47
CA GLY A 519 10.83 -33.61 13.91
C GLY A 519 11.04 -33.81 12.41
N VAL A 520 10.80 -35.02 11.93
CA VAL A 520 10.95 -35.33 10.51
C VAL A 520 9.81 -34.72 9.69
N GLY A 521 10.12 -34.13 8.54
CA GLY A 521 9.11 -33.67 7.59
C GLY A 521 8.39 -32.37 7.97
N ILE A 522 8.91 -31.56 8.89
CA ILE A 522 8.32 -30.26 9.27
C ILE A 522 8.04 -29.38 8.04
N ALA A 523 8.99 -29.31 7.11
CA ALA A 523 8.84 -28.50 5.89
C ALA A 523 7.77 -29.04 4.93
N SER A 524 7.67 -30.37 4.76
CA SER A 524 6.66 -30.99 3.88
C SER A 524 5.27 -30.90 4.50
N ALA A 525 5.13 -31.12 5.81
CA ALA A 525 3.89 -30.88 6.55
C ALA A 525 3.45 -29.41 6.40
N ARG A 526 4.38 -28.47 6.54
CA ARG A 526 4.10 -27.04 6.35
C ARG A 526 3.62 -26.69 4.95
N ALA A 527 4.18 -27.33 3.91
CA ALA A 527 3.74 -27.13 2.54
C ALA A 527 2.31 -27.69 2.32
N LEU A 528 2.05 -28.91 2.78
CA LEU A 528 0.75 -29.56 2.68
C LEU A 528 -0.35 -28.79 3.42
N ASP A 529 -0.09 -28.39 4.67
CA ASP A 529 -1.06 -27.66 5.49
C ASP A 529 -1.42 -26.30 4.91
N ASN A 530 -0.43 -25.56 4.37
CA ASN A 530 -0.73 -24.30 3.68
C ASN A 530 -1.55 -24.53 2.41
N LEU A 531 -1.31 -25.63 1.67
CA LEU A 531 -2.10 -25.95 0.48
C LEU A 531 -3.55 -26.26 0.85
N ILE A 532 -3.77 -27.14 1.84
CA ILE A 532 -5.11 -27.49 2.34
C ILE A 532 -5.84 -26.24 2.86
N GLY A 533 -5.19 -25.46 3.73
CA GLY A 533 -5.79 -24.26 4.28
C GLY A 533 -6.11 -23.19 3.24
N SER A 534 -5.23 -22.99 2.25
CA SER A 534 -5.47 -22.04 1.16
C SER A 534 -6.58 -22.51 0.22
N ALA A 535 -6.69 -23.82 -0.03
CA ALA A 535 -7.77 -24.41 -0.82
C ALA A 535 -9.12 -24.26 -0.11
N VAL A 536 -9.19 -24.59 1.19
CA VAL A 536 -10.42 -24.40 1.99
C VAL A 536 -10.79 -22.93 2.10
N ALA A 537 -9.81 -22.03 2.25
CA ALA A 537 -10.07 -20.59 2.24
C ALA A 537 -10.74 -20.12 0.95
N LEU A 538 -10.24 -20.60 -0.19
CA LEU A 538 -10.82 -20.28 -1.49
C LEU A 538 -12.23 -20.86 -1.64
N LEU A 539 -12.44 -22.12 -1.25
CA LEU A 539 -13.76 -22.75 -1.28
C LEU A 539 -14.77 -21.99 -0.41
N ALA A 540 -14.39 -21.63 0.81
CA ALA A 540 -15.23 -20.85 1.72
C ALA A 540 -15.56 -19.46 1.14
N ALA A 541 -14.60 -18.79 0.48
CA ALA A 541 -14.84 -17.51 -0.19
C ALA A 541 -15.79 -17.62 -1.40
N LEU A 542 -15.86 -18.78 -2.06
CA LEU A 542 -16.74 -19.02 -3.21
C LEU A 542 -18.12 -19.58 -2.80
N ALA A 543 -18.21 -20.31 -1.69
CA ALA A 543 -19.43 -20.96 -1.22
C ALA A 543 -20.25 -20.09 -0.24
N LEU A 544 -19.60 -19.34 0.65
CA LEU A 544 -20.27 -18.64 1.77
C LEU A 544 -20.40 -17.14 1.49
N TRP A 545 -21.57 -16.71 1.00
CA TRP A 545 -21.87 -15.32 0.61
C TRP A 545 -20.83 -14.70 -0.35
N PRO A 546 -20.59 -15.27 -1.54
CA PRO A 546 -19.48 -14.87 -2.39
C PRO A 546 -19.60 -13.41 -2.87
N GLU A 547 -18.62 -12.58 -2.51
CA GLU A 547 -18.48 -11.21 -3.02
C GLU A 547 -17.66 -11.20 -4.32
N LEU A 548 -18.31 -11.59 -5.43
CA LEU A 548 -17.68 -11.66 -6.76
C LEU A 548 -17.53 -10.29 -7.44
N GLY A 549 -18.16 -9.25 -6.90
CA GLY A 549 -18.18 -7.90 -7.45
C GLY A 549 -18.97 -7.78 -8.76
N ALA A 550 -19.02 -6.55 -9.28
CA ALA A 550 -19.67 -6.23 -10.55
C ALA A 550 -18.98 -6.96 -11.72
N SER A 551 -19.76 -7.36 -12.72
CA SER A 551 -19.24 -7.98 -13.96
C SER A 551 -18.31 -7.02 -14.72
N PRO A 552 -17.40 -7.53 -15.56
CA PRO A 552 -16.57 -6.65 -16.40
C PRO A 552 -17.41 -5.68 -17.23
N ARG A 553 -18.57 -6.12 -17.74
CA ARG A 553 -19.54 -5.29 -18.47
C ARG A 553 -20.09 -4.16 -17.62
N GLU A 554 -20.55 -4.47 -16.41
CA GLU A 554 -21.05 -3.48 -15.46
C GLU A 554 -19.97 -2.48 -15.07
N ARG A 555 -18.74 -2.94 -14.81
CA ARG A 555 -17.61 -2.05 -14.46
C ARG A 555 -17.24 -1.13 -15.61
N ILE A 556 -17.23 -1.63 -16.85
CA ILE A 556 -17.03 -0.78 -18.05
C ILE A 556 -18.17 0.25 -18.16
N ALA A 557 -19.43 -0.17 -17.97
CA ALA A 557 -20.58 0.75 -18.02
C ALA A 557 -20.52 1.83 -16.93
N LEU A 558 -20.15 1.46 -15.70
CA LEU A 558 -19.91 2.39 -14.59
C LEU A 558 -18.74 3.33 -14.88
N GLY A 559 -17.66 2.83 -15.49
CA GLY A 559 -16.54 3.61 -15.97
C GLY A 559 -16.96 4.66 -17.00
N LEU A 560 -17.76 4.25 -18.00
CA LEU A 560 -18.29 5.17 -19.01
C LEU A 560 -19.18 6.24 -18.37
N LYS A 561 -20.13 5.82 -17.52
CA LYS A 561 -21.02 6.74 -16.81
C LYS A 561 -20.23 7.77 -16.00
N ALA A 562 -19.31 7.33 -15.15
CA ALA A 562 -18.54 8.24 -14.29
C ALA A 562 -17.70 9.25 -15.10
N ASN A 563 -17.14 8.85 -16.25
CA ASN A 563 -16.40 9.77 -17.10
C ASN A 563 -17.32 10.74 -17.89
N ARG A 564 -18.54 10.31 -18.27
CA ARG A 564 -19.55 11.20 -18.85
C ARG A 564 -20.04 12.23 -17.83
N ASP A 565 -20.41 11.79 -16.63
CA ASP A 565 -20.84 12.66 -15.53
C ASP A 565 -19.75 13.72 -15.21
N TYR A 566 -18.48 13.32 -15.26
CA TYR A 566 -17.36 14.25 -15.11
C TYR A 566 -17.25 15.24 -16.27
N LEU A 567 -17.33 14.79 -17.52
CA LEU A 567 -17.29 15.65 -18.70
C LEU A 567 -18.44 16.66 -18.71
N GLU A 568 -19.66 16.19 -18.44
CA GLU A 568 -20.87 17.03 -18.34
C GLU A 568 -20.71 18.09 -17.25
N ALA A 569 -20.19 17.73 -16.09
CA ALA A 569 -19.94 18.70 -15.02
C ALA A 569 -18.89 19.76 -15.39
N VAL A 570 -17.86 19.38 -16.16
CA VAL A 570 -16.84 20.30 -16.68
C VAL A 570 -17.47 21.29 -17.65
N VAL A 571 -18.28 20.79 -18.61
CA VAL A 571 -18.99 21.64 -19.59
C VAL A 571 -20.02 22.54 -18.91
N ALA A 572 -20.69 22.05 -17.86
CA ALA A 572 -21.63 22.84 -17.06
C ALA A 572 -20.95 23.81 -16.07
N HIS A 573 -19.61 23.96 -16.15
CA HIS A 573 -18.82 24.86 -15.30
C HIS A 573 -19.10 24.71 -13.78
N GLN A 574 -19.32 23.47 -13.34
CA GLN A 574 -19.58 23.16 -11.93
C GLN A 574 -18.42 23.62 -11.02
N PRO A 575 -18.67 23.84 -9.71
CA PRO A 575 -17.64 24.29 -8.78
C PRO A 575 -16.39 23.40 -8.77
N PRO A 576 -15.16 23.95 -8.60
CA PRO A 576 -13.93 23.17 -8.64
C PRO A 576 -13.86 21.99 -7.66
N SER A 577 -14.54 22.08 -6.51
CA SER A 577 -14.65 21.00 -5.53
C SER A 577 -15.44 19.79 -6.08
N THR A 578 -16.55 20.04 -6.77
CA THR A 578 -17.36 19.03 -7.46
C THR A 578 -16.58 18.40 -8.60
N LEU A 579 -15.90 19.21 -9.42
CA LEU A 579 -15.08 18.73 -10.54
C LEU A 579 -13.97 17.79 -10.07
N ARG A 580 -13.23 18.15 -9.01
CA ARG A 580 -12.17 17.27 -8.46
C ARG A 580 -12.73 15.96 -7.91
N ARG A 581 -13.90 16.00 -7.25
CA ARG A 581 -14.56 14.78 -6.76
C ARG A 581 -14.96 13.86 -7.90
N LEU A 582 -15.60 14.40 -8.93
CA LEU A 582 -16.01 13.64 -10.13
C LEU A 582 -14.80 13.12 -10.91
N GLN A 583 -13.75 13.93 -11.07
CA GLN A 583 -12.48 13.50 -11.69
C GLN A 583 -11.88 12.29 -10.96
N ARG A 584 -11.87 12.32 -9.63
CA ARG A 584 -11.39 11.19 -8.82
C ARG A 584 -12.26 9.95 -9.01
N GLN A 585 -13.59 10.10 -8.95
CA GLN A 585 -14.54 9.00 -9.14
C GLN A 585 -14.40 8.37 -10.53
N ALA A 586 -14.33 9.20 -11.58
CA ALA A 586 -14.07 8.78 -12.94
C ALA A 586 -12.73 8.03 -13.06
N GLY A 587 -11.67 8.54 -12.43
CA GLY A 587 -10.36 7.87 -12.39
C GLY A 587 -10.39 6.50 -11.71
N LEU A 588 -11.11 6.36 -10.59
CA LEU A 588 -11.29 5.08 -9.90
C LEU A 588 -12.12 4.09 -10.73
N ALA A 589 -13.23 4.55 -11.31
CA ALA A 589 -14.09 3.71 -12.15
C ALA A 589 -13.37 3.24 -13.42
N SER A 590 -12.50 4.07 -14.00
CA SER A 590 -11.62 3.67 -15.12
C SER A 590 -10.66 2.55 -14.72
N ILE A 591 -10.07 2.61 -13.52
CA ILE A 591 -9.19 1.54 -13.01
C ILE A 591 -9.98 0.27 -12.76
N ASP A 592 -11.17 0.37 -12.17
CA ASP A 592 -12.03 -0.79 -11.91
C ASP A 592 -12.46 -1.47 -13.21
N ALA A 593 -12.78 -0.70 -14.25
CA ALA A 593 -13.07 -1.21 -15.59
C ALA A 593 -11.86 -1.90 -16.24
N GLU A 594 -10.67 -1.31 -16.15
CA GLU A 594 -9.44 -1.89 -16.72
C GLU A 594 -8.96 -3.14 -15.97
N THR A 595 -9.09 -3.16 -14.65
CA THR A 595 -8.70 -4.31 -13.83
C THR A 595 -9.72 -5.44 -13.90
N ALA A 596 -10.94 -5.19 -14.37
CA ALA A 596 -11.97 -6.19 -14.60
C ALA A 596 -11.54 -7.24 -15.65
N LEU A 597 -10.74 -6.83 -16.64
CA LEU A 597 -10.19 -7.73 -17.67
C LEU A 597 -9.28 -8.81 -17.10
N HIS A 598 -8.64 -8.50 -15.97
CA HIS A 598 -7.67 -9.36 -15.31
C HIS A 598 -8.27 -10.01 -14.05
N ASP A 599 -9.59 -9.90 -13.86
CA ASP A 599 -10.29 -10.39 -12.69
C ASP A 599 -10.80 -11.82 -12.93
N LEU A 600 -10.39 -12.77 -12.09
CA LEU A 600 -10.74 -14.19 -12.21
C LEU A 600 -12.16 -14.54 -11.73
N GLY A 601 -13.04 -13.54 -11.57
CA GLY A 601 -14.49 -13.76 -11.45
C GLY A 601 -15.08 -14.53 -12.65
N GLY A 602 -14.32 -14.61 -13.75
CA GLY A 602 -14.58 -15.50 -14.89
C GLY A 602 -14.50 -17.01 -14.59
N LEU A 603 -13.99 -17.46 -13.43
CA LEU A 603 -14.01 -18.90 -13.09
C LEU A 603 -15.43 -19.44 -12.88
N ARG A 604 -16.37 -18.61 -12.40
CA ARG A 604 -17.80 -18.94 -12.35
C ARG A 604 -18.57 -18.36 -13.54
N ARG A 605 -18.07 -17.28 -14.15
CA ARG A 605 -18.62 -16.63 -15.36
C ARG A 605 -17.77 -16.94 -16.60
N HIS A 606 -17.46 -18.22 -16.82
CA HIS A 606 -16.56 -18.71 -17.88
C HIS A 606 -17.08 -18.39 -19.31
N SER A 607 -18.27 -17.80 -19.43
CA SER A 607 -18.91 -17.48 -20.71
C SER A 607 -18.73 -16.04 -21.20
N GLU A 608 -18.05 -15.14 -20.47
CA GLU A 608 -17.93 -13.73 -20.88
C GLU A 608 -16.50 -13.37 -21.36
N ARG A 609 -16.03 -14.01 -22.43
CA ARG A 609 -14.96 -13.38 -23.22
C ARG A 609 -15.50 -12.08 -23.78
N LEU A 610 -14.84 -10.97 -23.51
CA LEU A 610 -15.25 -9.67 -24.00
C LEU A 610 -15.15 -9.65 -25.53
N SER A 611 -16.26 -9.30 -26.16
CA SER A 611 -16.36 -9.05 -27.59
C SER A 611 -15.46 -7.86 -28.00
N HIS A 612 -15.13 -7.78 -29.29
CA HIS A 612 -14.44 -6.61 -29.84
C HIS A 612 -15.14 -5.28 -29.53
N SER A 613 -16.48 -5.29 -29.44
CA SER A 613 -17.26 -4.10 -29.08
C SER A 613 -17.01 -3.63 -27.64
N GLU A 614 -16.78 -4.56 -26.70
CA GLU A 614 -16.56 -4.22 -25.29
C GLU A 614 -15.11 -3.80 -25.04
N MET A 615 -14.17 -4.37 -25.78
CA MET A 615 -12.80 -3.84 -25.83
C MET A 615 -12.76 -2.41 -26.40
N ALA A 616 -13.63 -2.09 -27.37
CA ALA A 616 -13.78 -0.73 -27.86
C ALA A 616 -14.38 0.21 -26.79
N ARG A 617 -15.40 -0.23 -26.04
CA ARG A 617 -15.95 0.55 -24.91
C ARG A 617 -14.92 0.84 -23.82
N LEU A 618 -13.99 -0.07 -23.55
CA LEU A 618 -12.91 0.22 -22.61
C LEU A 618 -11.95 1.31 -23.13
N ARG A 619 -11.74 1.39 -24.45
CA ARG A 619 -10.99 2.52 -25.05
C ARG A 619 -11.78 3.82 -24.92
N GLU A 620 -13.09 3.79 -25.14
CA GLU A 620 -13.99 4.95 -24.96
C GLU A 620 -13.90 5.53 -23.53
N VAL A 621 -13.83 4.68 -22.49
CA VAL A 621 -13.61 5.14 -21.09
C VAL A 621 -12.36 6.02 -20.98
N ARG A 622 -11.26 5.64 -21.64
CA ARG A 622 -9.99 6.40 -21.60
C ARG A 622 -10.08 7.70 -22.39
N GLU A 623 -10.77 7.67 -23.52
CA GLU A 623 -10.99 8.83 -24.36
C GLU A 623 -11.81 9.88 -23.63
N LEU A 624 -12.94 9.50 -23.03
CA LEU A 624 -13.78 10.39 -22.24
C LEU A 624 -13.01 11.02 -21.06
N ALA A 625 -12.19 10.23 -20.36
CA ALA A 625 -11.33 10.74 -19.29
C ALA A 625 -10.34 11.83 -19.78
N GLY A 626 -9.78 11.62 -20.98
CA GLY A 626 -8.88 12.56 -21.63
C GLY A 626 -9.59 13.81 -22.11
N GLN A 627 -10.74 13.65 -22.78
CA GLN A 627 -11.60 14.74 -23.25
C GLN A 627 -12.04 15.65 -22.11
N ALA A 628 -12.51 15.08 -21.00
CA ALA A 628 -12.93 15.85 -19.82
C ALA A 628 -11.76 16.61 -19.19
N SER A 629 -10.56 16.02 -19.17
CA SER A 629 -9.36 16.72 -18.69
C SER A 629 -8.97 17.86 -19.62
N VAL A 630 -9.03 17.66 -20.94
CA VAL A 630 -8.78 18.72 -21.92
C VAL A 630 -9.80 19.85 -21.80
N ALA A 631 -11.09 19.54 -21.75
CA ALA A 631 -12.16 20.53 -21.59
C ALA A 631 -11.96 21.37 -20.31
N TRP A 632 -11.56 20.74 -19.20
CA TRP A 632 -11.33 21.44 -17.94
C TRP A 632 -10.17 22.43 -18.03
N HIS A 633 -9.04 22.03 -18.64
CA HIS A 633 -7.90 22.94 -18.81
C HIS A 633 -8.13 23.98 -19.90
N LEU A 634 -8.95 23.69 -20.92
CA LEU A 634 -9.34 24.67 -21.93
C LEU A 634 -10.20 25.79 -21.33
N ASP A 635 -11.25 25.45 -20.57
CA ASP A 635 -12.08 26.42 -19.82
C ASP A 635 -11.21 27.27 -18.87
N ARG A 636 -10.27 26.63 -18.19
CA ARG A 636 -9.34 27.31 -17.31
C ARG A 636 -8.42 28.30 -18.03
N GLY A 637 -7.95 27.97 -19.24
CA GLY A 637 -7.10 28.84 -20.05
C GLY A 637 -7.85 30.01 -20.66
N THR A 638 -9.08 29.78 -21.14
CA THR A 638 -9.93 30.82 -21.73
C THR A 638 -10.35 31.89 -20.71
N ARG A 639 -10.58 31.51 -19.44
CA ARG A 639 -10.82 32.47 -18.34
C ARG A 639 -9.62 33.31 -17.95
N GLN A 640 -8.42 32.91 -18.36
CA GLN A 640 -7.18 33.63 -18.06
C GLN A 640 -6.73 34.53 -19.22
N ASP A 641 -7.43 34.49 -20.35
CA ASP A 641 -7.18 35.39 -21.47
C ASP A 641 -7.63 36.81 -21.09
N PRO A 642 -6.73 37.82 -21.11
CA PRO A 642 -7.10 39.20 -20.81
C PRO A 642 -8.18 39.78 -21.75
N ALA A 643 -8.45 39.17 -22.90
CA ALA A 643 -9.52 39.59 -23.80
C ALA A 643 -10.94 39.25 -23.28
N THR A 644 -11.12 38.12 -22.60
CA THR A 644 -12.43 37.67 -22.08
C THR A 644 -12.78 38.30 -20.73
N ALA A 645 -11.77 38.70 -19.94
CA ALA A 645 -11.96 39.41 -18.67
C ALA A 645 -12.53 40.85 -18.82
N ARG A 646 -12.69 41.35 -20.05
CA ARG A 646 -13.30 42.66 -20.34
C ARG A 646 -14.79 42.58 -20.71
N GLU A 647 -15.33 41.37 -20.92
CA GLU A 647 -16.73 41.13 -21.31
C GLU A 647 -17.56 40.44 -20.22
N SER A 648 -16.96 40.04 -19.09
CA SER A 648 -17.62 39.60 -17.86
C SER A 648 -17.65 40.70 -16.82
#